data_AF-A0A8J4WKJ0-F1
#
_entry.id   AF-A0A8J4WKJ0-F1
#
_cell.length_a   1.000
_cell.length_b   1.000
_cell.length_c   1.000
_cell.angle_alpha   90.00
_cell.angle_beta   90.00
_cell.angle_gamma   90.00
#
_symmetry.space_group_name_H-M   'P 1'
#
loop_
_entity.id
_entity.type
_entity.pdbx_description
1 polymer ?
#
loop_
_entity_poly.entity_id
_entity_poly.type
_entity_poly.pdbx_seq_one_letter_code
_entity_poly.pdbx_strand_id
1 'polypeptide(L)'
;MTKFLASKAPNEELSLSNRVFFNPRDFDDRWSCVAVSTGGFTYIFRGSSHESVPAGKIAFGLVQRKWANISVDEPLEVRPHLLNLARDCLGAAHLAVDFNNKKTPPGDPLDSDHMAREFSMQFADTPVTVGQLILFRFNKKLFLVEVKKLSTMSMDGGDQPNSKIGVLTGNTVITWERQPDAKLLLVGKAASMAESGAGAYQSILSPNWDFNQMGIGGLDKEFAAIFRRTFASRMFPPAIGKQLGLKHVRGMLLYGPPGTGKTLMARQIGKMLNAREPKIVNGPSILDKYVGESEANIRKLFADAEEEEKRMGPHSALHIIVFDEIDAICKTRGSTAGGAGVHDTVVNQLLTKMDGVEQLNNVLVIGMTNRIDMIDEALLRPGRFEVQMEISLPDEEGRLQILSIHTAKMRQAGKIAKDVSLEELAAKTKNFSGAEIEGLCRAAAFTAMYQLISPSGKTQLDPDAFDRLLVKRSDFVYALEHDVKPAFGAAEEELSAYAPRGIMTWGESVLAALKMGRLAVRAVGEADVETYRPLTLLLEGPPKAGKTALAVEIARLSGFPFVKIVTSHKMIGFTEMAKCAAMKKIFDDGAKSSLSVVIVDNIEGLIEYNPVGPRFSNFIVQAIRDLVSQPLKAGRRMLVLATTSCRSELAEQNLTQAFSWHVHISVMTEPKHIMAALEEDDRFTPAERQRIERSIANSRFCIGIKHLIELIDLVSKTDLEHRVSTFLAKLEEEGMLS
;
A
#
# COMPACT_ATOMS: atom_id res chain seq x y z
N MET A 1 4.74 -68.37 -18.71
CA MET A 1 3.63 -67.45 -19.02
C MET A 1 2.42 -68.31 -19.29
N THR A 2 1.31 -68.04 -18.62
CA THR A 2 0.09 -68.85 -18.73
C THR A 2 -1.02 -67.95 -19.25
N LYS A 3 -1.79 -68.45 -20.22
CA LYS A 3 -2.90 -67.70 -20.81
C LYS A 3 -4.18 -68.01 -20.05
N PHE A 4 -4.89 -66.97 -19.64
CA PHE A 4 -6.18 -67.06 -18.96
C PHE A 4 -7.20 -66.18 -19.66
N LEU A 5 -8.49 -66.47 -19.52
CA LEU A 5 -9.56 -65.59 -19.99
C LEU A 5 -10.09 -64.73 -18.83
N ALA A 6 -10.31 -63.44 -19.09
CA ALA A 6 -10.89 -62.54 -18.11
C ALA A 6 -12.36 -62.88 -17.82
N SER A 7 -12.77 -62.89 -16.56
CA SER A 7 -14.16 -63.08 -16.13
C SER A 7 -14.57 -62.04 -15.09
N LYS A 8 -15.87 -61.99 -14.77
CA LYS A 8 -16.41 -61.06 -13.76
C LYS A 8 -16.24 -61.66 -12.36
N ALA A 9 -15.94 -60.82 -11.38
CA ALA A 9 -16.02 -61.19 -9.97
C ALA A 9 -17.41 -61.80 -9.64
N PRO A 10 -17.46 -62.94 -8.93
CA PRO A 10 -18.72 -63.64 -8.62
C PRO A 10 -19.69 -62.81 -7.78
N ASN A 11 -19.16 -62.11 -6.76
CA ASN A 11 -19.95 -61.34 -5.79
C ASN A 11 -19.38 -59.92 -5.63
N GLU A 12 -20.23 -58.98 -5.18
CA GLU A 12 -19.81 -57.59 -4.92
C GLU A 12 -18.81 -57.48 -3.76
N GLU A 13 -18.91 -58.33 -2.74
CA GLU A 13 -17.96 -58.36 -1.61
C GLU A 13 -16.54 -58.70 -2.06
N LEU A 14 -16.42 -59.64 -3.01
CA LEU A 14 -15.13 -60.00 -3.60
C LEU A 14 -14.52 -58.82 -4.37
N SER A 15 -15.36 -57.97 -4.98
CA SER A 15 -14.91 -56.76 -5.67
C SER A 15 -14.34 -55.69 -4.73
N LEU A 16 -14.65 -55.74 -3.43
CA LEU A 16 -14.12 -54.82 -2.40
C LEU A 16 -12.78 -55.24 -1.82
N SER A 17 -12.36 -56.47 -2.07
CA SER A 17 -11.07 -56.98 -1.57
C SER A 17 -9.87 -56.49 -2.39
N ASN A 18 -10.11 -55.91 -3.57
CA ASN A 18 -9.08 -55.57 -4.56
C ASN A 18 -8.15 -56.76 -4.92
N ARG A 19 -8.67 -57.99 -4.87
CA ARG A 19 -7.97 -59.22 -5.28
C ARG A 19 -8.51 -59.73 -6.62
N VAL A 20 -7.71 -60.51 -7.32
CA VAL A 20 -8.12 -61.26 -8.51
C VAL A 20 -8.28 -62.73 -8.15
N PHE A 21 -9.30 -63.37 -8.69
CA PHE A 21 -9.69 -64.71 -8.26
C PHE A 21 -9.44 -65.76 -9.34
N PHE A 22 -8.78 -66.84 -8.96
CA PHE A 22 -8.49 -68.01 -9.78
C PHE A 22 -9.38 -69.19 -9.36
N ASN A 23 -9.54 -70.17 -10.25
CA ASN A 23 -10.07 -71.47 -9.85
C ASN A 23 -9.05 -72.17 -8.92
N PRO A 24 -9.48 -72.88 -7.84
CA PRO A 24 -8.57 -73.61 -6.96
C PRO A 24 -7.66 -74.63 -7.66
N ARG A 25 -8.06 -75.15 -8.83
CA ARG A 25 -7.25 -76.08 -9.64
C ARG A 25 -6.12 -75.40 -10.42
N ASP A 26 -6.25 -74.10 -10.68
CA ASP A 26 -5.28 -73.30 -11.43
C ASP A 26 -4.40 -72.43 -10.53
N PHE A 27 -4.69 -72.42 -9.22
CA PHE A 27 -4.02 -71.60 -8.22
C PHE A 27 -2.94 -72.40 -7.48
N ASP A 28 -1.76 -71.81 -7.36
CA ASP A 28 -0.61 -72.29 -6.59
C ASP A 28 -0.08 -71.08 -5.78
N ASP A 29 0.67 -71.30 -4.69
CA ASP A 29 1.17 -70.22 -3.81
C ASP A 29 2.03 -69.19 -4.56
N ARG A 30 2.60 -69.60 -5.69
CA ARG A 30 3.34 -68.76 -6.64
C ARG A 30 2.47 -67.69 -7.32
N TRP A 31 1.15 -67.84 -7.31
CA TRP A 31 0.17 -66.88 -7.86
C TRP A 31 -0.40 -65.94 -6.80
N SER A 32 0.18 -65.89 -5.61
CA SER A 32 -0.20 -64.92 -4.57
C SER A 32 -0.06 -63.48 -5.05
N CYS A 33 0.94 -63.17 -5.89
CA CYS A 33 1.04 -61.92 -6.64
C CYS A 33 1.24 -62.20 -8.13
N VAL A 34 0.43 -61.55 -8.96
CA VAL A 34 0.36 -61.82 -10.39
C VAL A 34 0.53 -60.54 -11.19
N ALA A 35 1.35 -60.62 -12.23
CA ALA A 35 1.46 -59.57 -13.23
C ALA A 35 0.63 -59.99 -14.46
N VAL A 36 -0.36 -59.16 -14.79
CA VAL A 36 -1.26 -59.32 -15.93
C VAL A 36 -0.85 -58.32 -17.00
N SER A 37 -0.53 -58.81 -18.18
CA SER A 37 -0.17 -57.97 -19.33
C SER A 37 -1.34 -57.89 -20.31
N THR A 38 -1.80 -56.66 -20.60
CA THR A 38 -2.81 -56.35 -21.62
C THR A 38 -2.49 -55.00 -22.26
N GLY A 39 -2.75 -54.87 -23.57
CA GLY A 39 -2.61 -53.59 -24.29
C GLY A 39 -1.22 -52.94 -24.24
N GLY A 40 -0.15 -53.73 -24.04
CA GLY A 40 1.23 -53.23 -23.91
C GLY A 40 1.63 -52.75 -22.50
N PHE A 41 0.72 -52.78 -21.54
CA PHE A 41 0.98 -52.43 -20.14
C PHE A 41 0.96 -53.67 -19.24
N THR A 42 1.68 -53.61 -18.12
CA THR A 42 1.68 -54.68 -17.11
C THR A 42 1.10 -54.15 -15.81
N TYR A 43 0.07 -54.82 -15.30
CA TYR A 43 -0.62 -54.49 -14.07
C TYR A 43 -0.37 -55.58 -13.03
N ILE A 44 -0.23 -55.20 -11.76
CA ILE A 44 0.06 -56.13 -10.67
C ILE A 44 -1.17 -56.25 -9.77
N PHE A 45 -1.54 -57.50 -9.46
CA PHE A 45 -2.68 -57.80 -8.60
C PHE A 45 -2.32 -58.84 -7.54
N ARG A 46 -3.09 -58.87 -6.44
CA ARG A 46 -3.07 -59.97 -5.47
C ARG A 46 -3.97 -61.10 -5.94
N GLY A 47 -3.44 -62.30 -6.08
CA GLY A 47 -4.22 -63.49 -6.42
C GLY A 47 -4.82 -64.17 -5.19
N SER A 48 -6.01 -64.76 -5.37
CA SER A 48 -6.67 -65.64 -4.41
C SER A 48 -7.43 -66.73 -5.18
N SER A 49 -7.67 -67.89 -4.57
CA SER A 49 -8.56 -68.91 -5.16
C SER A 49 -10.01 -68.70 -4.72
N HIS A 50 -10.98 -69.00 -5.60
CA HIS A 50 -12.40 -69.04 -5.26
C HIS A 50 -13.16 -70.07 -6.12
N GLU A 51 -14.01 -70.89 -5.50
CA GLU A 51 -14.64 -72.06 -6.15
C GLU A 51 -15.56 -71.71 -7.33
N SER A 52 -16.21 -70.55 -7.29
CA SER A 52 -17.14 -70.12 -8.34
C SER A 52 -16.47 -69.56 -9.61
N VAL A 53 -15.14 -69.48 -9.65
CA VAL A 53 -14.40 -69.06 -10.85
C VAL A 53 -14.18 -70.28 -11.75
N PRO A 54 -14.61 -70.27 -13.03
CA PRO A 54 -14.35 -71.39 -13.95
C PRO A 54 -12.85 -71.63 -14.17
N ALA A 55 -12.46 -72.89 -14.36
CA ALA A 55 -11.08 -73.24 -14.70
C ALA A 55 -10.63 -72.58 -16.02
N GLY A 56 -9.38 -72.13 -16.08
CA GLY A 56 -8.82 -71.37 -17.19
C GLY A 56 -9.27 -69.90 -17.26
N LYS A 57 -10.02 -69.41 -16.27
CA LYS A 57 -10.45 -68.00 -16.18
C LYS A 57 -9.93 -67.30 -14.92
N ILE A 58 -9.76 -65.98 -15.01
CA ILE A 58 -9.42 -65.10 -13.88
C ILE A 58 -10.51 -64.06 -13.72
N ALA A 59 -11.09 -63.98 -12.52
CA ALA A 59 -12.16 -63.05 -12.21
C ALA A 59 -11.62 -61.72 -11.65
N PHE A 60 -12.12 -60.61 -12.20
CA PHE A 60 -11.76 -59.25 -11.81
C PHE A 60 -12.99 -58.43 -11.37
N GLY A 61 -12.80 -57.55 -10.39
CA GLY A 61 -13.78 -56.54 -10.00
C GLY A 61 -14.04 -55.52 -11.11
N LEU A 62 -15.18 -54.81 -11.05
CA LEU A 62 -15.52 -53.80 -12.06
C LEU A 62 -14.50 -52.66 -12.12
N VAL A 63 -14.05 -52.15 -10.97
CA VAL A 63 -13.09 -51.04 -10.87
C VAL A 63 -11.71 -51.46 -11.39
N GLN A 64 -11.26 -52.69 -11.07
CA GLN A 64 -10.01 -53.25 -11.58
C GLN A 64 -10.00 -53.38 -13.10
N ARG A 65 -11.10 -53.85 -13.70
CA ARG A 65 -11.24 -53.94 -15.15
C ARG A 65 -11.25 -52.58 -15.83
N LYS A 66 -11.91 -51.59 -15.23
CA LYS A 66 -11.89 -50.20 -15.74
C LYS A 66 -10.48 -49.61 -15.68
N TRP A 67 -9.76 -49.84 -14.59
CA TRP A 67 -8.39 -49.35 -14.43
C TRP A 67 -7.40 -50.01 -15.40
N ALA A 68 -7.46 -51.35 -15.53
CA ALA A 68 -6.57 -52.11 -16.40
C ALA A 68 -7.05 -52.21 -17.86
N ASN A 69 -8.19 -51.59 -18.19
CA ASN A 69 -8.85 -51.65 -19.50
C ASN A 69 -9.10 -53.08 -20.03
N ILE A 70 -9.54 -53.99 -19.15
CA ILE A 70 -9.76 -55.42 -19.46
C ILE A 70 -11.24 -55.68 -19.78
N SER A 71 -11.51 -56.27 -20.94
CA SER A 71 -12.84 -56.73 -21.35
C SER A 71 -13.13 -58.15 -20.85
N VAL A 72 -14.41 -58.52 -20.75
CA VAL A 72 -14.80 -59.89 -20.38
C VAL A 72 -14.47 -60.84 -21.52
N ASP A 73 -13.97 -62.03 -21.18
CA ASP A 73 -13.50 -63.07 -22.11
C ASP A 73 -12.33 -62.65 -23.01
N GLU A 74 -11.62 -61.59 -22.64
CA GLU A 74 -10.34 -61.22 -23.27
C GLU A 74 -9.23 -62.18 -22.84
N PRO A 75 -8.37 -62.65 -23.77
CA PRO A 75 -7.20 -63.46 -23.44
C PRO A 75 -6.12 -62.60 -22.78
N LEU A 76 -5.71 -63.00 -21.58
CA LEU A 76 -4.72 -62.31 -20.75
C LEU A 76 -3.45 -63.15 -20.62
N GLU A 77 -2.30 -62.48 -20.71
CA GLU A 77 -1.02 -63.08 -20.37
C GLU A 77 -0.70 -62.84 -18.90
N VAL A 78 -0.62 -63.92 -18.12
CA VAL A 78 -0.39 -63.83 -16.68
C VAL A 78 0.91 -64.54 -16.30
N ARG A 79 1.69 -63.87 -15.46
CA ARG A 79 2.94 -64.38 -14.90
C ARG A 79 2.98 -64.16 -13.39
N PRO A 80 3.58 -65.08 -12.63
CA PRO A 80 3.85 -64.85 -11.22
C PRO A 80 4.81 -63.67 -11.07
N HIS A 81 4.56 -62.80 -10.08
CA HIS A 81 5.41 -61.68 -9.75
C HIS A 81 5.95 -61.84 -8.33
N LEU A 82 7.27 -61.87 -8.19
CA LEU A 82 7.94 -61.98 -6.90
C LEU A 82 8.16 -60.57 -6.35
N LEU A 83 7.41 -60.22 -5.30
CA LEU A 83 7.60 -58.99 -4.54
C LEU A 83 8.73 -59.18 -3.54
N ASN A 84 9.67 -58.25 -3.48
CA ASN A 84 10.72 -58.25 -2.47
C ASN A 84 10.24 -57.49 -1.24
N LEU A 85 9.72 -58.22 -0.26
CA LEU A 85 9.19 -57.66 0.99
C LEU A 85 10.23 -56.82 1.77
N ALA A 86 11.53 -56.94 1.53
CA ALA A 86 12.55 -56.11 2.18
C ALA A 86 12.69 -54.69 1.57
N ARG A 87 12.15 -54.45 0.37
CA ARG A 87 12.29 -53.18 -0.38
C ARG A 87 10.97 -52.61 -0.89
N ASP A 88 9.97 -53.45 -1.10
CA ASP A 88 8.70 -53.07 -1.73
C ASP A 88 7.60 -52.74 -0.70
N CYS A 89 7.87 -52.84 0.61
CA CYS A 89 6.92 -52.44 1.63
C CYS A 89 6.72 -50.93 1.66
N LEU A 90 5.46 -50.49 1.75
CA LEU A 90 5.11 -49.08 1.82
C LEU A 90 5.28 -48.54 3.25
N GLY A 91 6.13 -47.52 3.39
CA GLY A 91 6.19 -46.68 4.60
C GLY A 91 5.05 -45.67 4.63
N ALA A 92 4.72 -45.07 3.48
CA ALA A 92 3.60 -44.13 3.35
C ALA A 92 2.89 -44.21 2.01
N ALA A 93 1.58 -43.94 2.01
CA ALA A 93 0.74 -43.87 0.82
C ALA A 93 -0.15 -42.62 0.85
N HIS A 94 -0.13 -41.85 -0.23
CA HIS A 94 -1.02 -40.71 -0.46
C HIS A 94 -2.15 -41.12 -1.39
N LEU A 95 -3.37 -41.05 -0.88
CA LEU A 95 -4.58 -41.56 -1.53
C LEU A 95 -5.61 -40.45 -1.70
N ALA A 96 -6.17 -40.31 -2.89
CA ALA A 96 -7.27 -39.39 -3.15
C ALA A 96 -8.62 -40.11 -3.04
N VAL A 97 -9.61 -39.53 -2.34
CA VAL A 97 -10.92 -40.15 -2.08
C VAL A 97 -12.09 -39.31 -2.61
N ASP A 98 -13.08 -39.99 -3.19
CA ASP A 98 -14.39 -39.45 -3.56
C ASP A 98 -15.51 -40.48 -3.31
N PHE A 99 -16.77 -40.06 -3.29
CA PHE A 99 -17.92 -40.97 -3.31
C PHE A 99 -17.98 -41.72 -4.64
N ASN A 100 -18.21 -43.03 -4.60
CA ASN A 100 -18.41 -43.82 -5.82
C ASN A 100 -19.66 -43.36 -6.60
N ASN A 101 -20.68 -42.84 -5.89
CA ASN A 101 -21.87 -42.23 -6.49
C ASN A 101 -21.90 -40.72 -6.25
N LYS A 102 -21.70 -39.93 -7.32
CA LYS A 102 -21.70 -38.46 -7.26
C LYS A 102 -23.04 -37.83 -6.85
N LYS A 103 -24.14 -38.60 -6.82
CA LYS A 103 -25.47 -38.15 -6.35
C LYS A 103 -25.66 -38.24 -4.83
N THR A 104 -24.70 -38.82 -4.10
CA THR A 104 -24.78 -38.92 -2.64
C THR A 104 -24.69 -37.51 -2.01
N PRO A 105 -25.62 -37.11 -1.13
CA PRO A 105 -25.57 -35.80 -0.49
C PRO A 105 -24.35 -35.66 0.43
N PRO A 106 -23.85 -34.42 0.65
CA PRO A 106 -22.81 -34.17 1.65
C PRO A 106 -23.32 -34.65 3.01
N GLY A 107 -22.59 -35.58 3.62
CA GLY A 107 -22.93 -36.14 4.94
C GLY A 107 -22.03 -35.62 6.03
N ASP A 108 -22.18 -36.19 7.23
CA ASP A 108 -21.36 -35.89 8.41
C ASP A 108 -19.85 -35.99 8.13
N PRO A 109 -19.03 -35.18 8.83
CA PRO A 109 -17.57 -35.25 8.75
C PRO A 109 -17.07 -36.69 8.93
N LEU A 110 -16.17 -37.12 8.05
CA LEU A 110 -15.54 -38.43 8.11
C LEU A 110 -14.22 -38.35 8.86
N ASP A 111 -14.05 -39.20 9.87
CA ASP A 111 -12.80 -39.33 10.61
C ASP A 111 -11.74 -40.02 9.74
N SER A 112 -10.79 -39.23 9.25
CA SER A 112 -9.69 -39.66 8.39
C SER A 112 -8.72 -40.62 9.08
N ASP A 113 -8.54 -40.54 10.39
CA ASP A 113 -7.63 -41.42 11.14
C ASP A 113 -8.25 -42.81 11.30
N HIS A 114 -9.56 -42.87 11.61
CA HIS A 114 -10.31 -44.13 11.61
C HIS A 114 -10.37 -44.75 10.21
N MET A 115 -10.62 -43.92 9.20
CA MET A 115 -10.67 -44.32 7.79
C MET A 115 -9.33 -44.90 7.31
N ALA A 116 -8.21 -44.28 7.68
CA ALA A 116 -6.87 -44.77 7.37
C ALA A 116 -6.60 -46.16 8.00
N ARG A 117 -6.94 -46.35 9.28
CA ARG A 117 -6.75 -47.64 9.97
C ARG A 117 -7.57 -48.75 9.33
N GLU A 118 -8.84 -48.50 9.05
CA GLU A 118 -9.72 -49.48 8.43
C GLU A 118 -9.26 -49.84 7.01
N PHE A 119 -8.79 -48.86 6.24
CA PHE A 119 -8.21 -49.09 4.91
C PHE A 119 -6.93 -49.95 4.99
N SER A 120 -5.99 -49.62 5.89
CA SER A 120 -4.75 -50.38 6.06
C SER A 120 -5.02 -51.83 6.49
N MET A 121 -5.98 -52.05 7.39
CA MET A 121 -6.38 -53.39 7.81
C MET A 121 -7.07 -54.17 6.68
N GLN A 122 -7.97 -53.54 5.92
CA GLN A 122 -8.70 -54.21 4.85
C GLN A 122 -7.80 -54.62 3.68
N PHE A 123 -6.84 -53.77 3.32
CA PHE A 123 -5.95 -53.97 2.17
C PHE A 123 -4.53 -54.39 2.56
N ALA A 124 -4.34 -54.95 3.75
CA ALA A 124 -3.07 -55.52 4.16
C ALA A 124 -2.55 -56.56 3.14
N ASP A 125 -1.24 -56.56 2.94
CA ASP A 125 -0.49 -57.43 2.02
C ASP A 125 -0.92 -57.35 0.54
N THR A 126 -1.58 -56.24 0.17
CA THR A 126 -2.05 -56.02 -1.20
C THR A 126 -1.06 -55.10 -1.95
N PRO A 127 -0.55 -55.51 -3.12
CA PRO A 127 0.26 -54.63 -3.95
C PRO A 127 -0.62 -53.54 -4.56
N VAL A 128 -0.13 -52.32 -4.51
CA VAL A 128 -0.77 -51.13 -5.10
C VAL A 128 0.19 -50.41 -6.03
N THR A 129 -0.37 -49.83 -7.10
CA THR A 129 0.37 -49.07 -8.11
C THR A 129 -0.14 -47.63 -8.14
N VAL A 130 0.75 -46.67 -8.39
CA VAL A 130 0.34 -45.27 -8.61
C VAL A 130 -0.66 -45.19 -9.78
N GLY A 131 -1.77 -44.50 -9.56
CA GLY A 131 -2.91 -44.38 -10.48
C GLY A 131 -3.95 -45.49 -10.36
N GLN A 132 -3.76 -46.48 -9.47
CA GLN A 132 -4.74 -47.55 -9.26
C GLN A 132 -6.01 -47.03 -8.57
N LEU A 133 -7.16 -47.48 -9.08
CA LEU A 133 -8.46 -47.22 -8.49
C LEU A 133 -8.89 -48.40 -7.61
N ILE A 134 -9.30 -48.11 -6.37
CA ILE A 134 -9.69 -49.08 -5.35
C ILE A 134 -11.07 -48.70 -4.82
N LEU A 135 -11.94 -49.69 -4.68
CA LEU A 135 -13.26 -49.50 -4.07
C LEU A 135 -13.18 -49.81 -2.58
N PHE A 136 -13.50 -48.83 -1.74
CA PHE A 136 -13.40 -48.94 -0.29
C PHE A 136 -14.77 -48.71 0.37
N ARG A 137 -15.11 -49.52 1.37
CA ARG A 137 -16.37 -49.42 2.10
C ARG A 137 -16.08 -48.93 3.51
N PHE A 138 -16.68 -47.80 3.90
CA PHE A 138 -16.52 -47.21 5.23
C PHE A 138 -17.86 -46.68 5.71
N ASN A 139 -18.26 -47.00 6.94
CA ASN A 139 -19.55 -46.61 7.53
C ASN A 139 -20.76 -46.82 6.60
N LYS A 140 -20.84 -48.00 5.96
CA LYS A 140 -21.89 -48.39 4.99
C LYS A 140 -21.93 -47.57 3.70
N LYS A 141 -20.98 -46.67 3.47
CA LYS A 141 -20.83 -45.89 2.22
C LYS A 141 -19.69 -46.45 1.37
N LEU A 142 -19.79 -46.29 0.05
CA LEU A 142 -18.79 -46.73 -0.91
C LEU A 142 -18.00 -45.53 -1.44
N PHE A 143 -16.69 -45.63 -1.31
CA PHE A 143 -15.72 -44.63 -1.74
C PHE A 143 -14.87 -45.19 -2.87
N LEU A 144 -14.56 -44.31 -3.83
CA LEU A 144 -13.58 -44.57 -4.86
C LEU A 144 -12.27 -43.91 -4.43
N VAL A 145 -11.23 -44.72 -4.29
CA VAL A 145 -9.91 -44.30 -3.84
C VAL A 145 -8.92 -44.41 -5.01
N GLU A 146 -8.17 -43.36 -5.27
CA GLU A 146 -7.12 -43.32 -6.29
C GLU A 146 -5.75 -43.20 -5.60
N VAL A 147 -4.82 -44.07 -5.95
CA VAL A 147 -3.45 -44.02 -5.43
C VAL A 147 -2.67 -42.90 -6.14
N LYS A 148 -2.27 -41.83 -5.43
CA LYS A 148 -1.54 -40.70 -6.03
C LYS A 148 -0.03 -40.84 -5.92
N LYS A 149 0.47 -41.19 -4.73
CA LYS A 149 1.91 -41.22 -4.46
C LYS A 149 2.22 -42.32 -3.44
N LEU A 150 3.33 -43.01 -3.64
CA LEU A 150 3.79 -44.11 -2.81
C LEU A 150 5.24 -43.89 -2.38
N SER A 151 5.54 -44.20 -1.12
CA SER A 151 6.88 -44.15 -0.55
C SER A 151 7.20 -45.51 0.06
N THR A 152 8.24 -46.17 -0.45
CA THR A 152 8.68 -47.47 0.07
C THR A 152 9.75 -47.29 1.15
N MET A 153 9.71 -48.19 2.12
CA MET A 153 10.71 -48.29 3.20
C MET A 153 11.62 -49.47 2.92
N SER A 154 12.94 -49.24 2.92
CA SER A 154 13.92 -50.33 2.90
C SER A 154 14.41 -50.61 4.31
N MET A 155 14.55 -51.90 4.66
CA MET A 155 15.10 -52.34 5.94
C MET A 155 16.56 -51.87 6.17
N ASP A 156 17.27 -51.46 5.11
CA ASP A 156 18.66 -50.96 5.16
C ASP A 156 18.76 -49.44 5.42
N GLY A 157 17.67 -48.77 5.80
CA GLY A 157 17.72 -47.38 6.30
C GLY A 157 17.70 -46.28 5.23
N GLY A 158 16.77 -46.36 4.28
CA GLY A 158 16.49 -45.27 3.35
C GLY A 158 15.07 -45.34 2.81
N ASP A 159 14.31 -44.26 2.98
CA ASP A 159 13.02 -44.08 2.31
C ASP A 159 13.27 -43.73 0.84
N GLN A 160 12.62 -44.47 -0.07
CA GLN A 160 12.58 -44.10 -1.48
C GLN A 160 11.27 -43.34 -1.75
N PRO A 161 11.32 -42.00 -1.85
CA PRO A 161 10.15 -41.24 -2.27
C PRO A 161 9.85 -41.51 -3.74
N ASN A 162 8.57 -41.63 -4.10
CA ASN A 162 8.07 -41.85 -5.46
C ASN A 162 8.31 -43.24 -6.06
N SER A 163 8.06 -44.30 -5.30
CA SER A 163 7.96 -45.63 -5.91
C SER A 163 6.72 -45.73 -6.81
N LYS A 164 6.81 -46.45 -7.92
CA LYS A 164 5.67 -46.72 -8.81
C LYS A 164 4.73 -47.79 -8.26
N ILE A 165 5.29 -48.74 -7.50
CA ILE A 165 4.60 -49.93 -6.98
C ILE A 165 5.06 -50.12 -5.53
N GLY A 166 4.16 -50.58 -4.66
CA GLY A 166 4.54 -51.06 -3.33
C GLY A 166 3.44 -51.92 -2.70
N VAL A 167 3.77 -52.59 -1.61
CA VAL A 167 2.87 -53.46 -0.86
C VAL A 167 2.36 -52.72 0.37
N LEU A 168 1.04 -52.63 0.50
CA LEU A 168 0.42 -52.09 1.71
C LEU A 168 0.65 -53.06 2.87
N THR A 169 1.15 -52.55 3.99
CA THR A 169 1.28 -53.29 5.24
C THR A 169 0.35 -52.68 6.29
N GLY A 170 0.09 -53.40 7.38
CA GLY A 170 -0.68 -52.88 8.52
C GLY A 170 -0.05 -51.63 9.17
N ASN A 171 1.23 -51.36 8.89
CA ASN A 171 1.98 -50.23 9.44
C ASN A 171 2.16 -49.07 8.43
N THR A 172 1.62 -49.19 7.22
CA THR A 172 1.75 -48.14 6.20
C THR A 172 0.97 -46.90 6.64
N VAL A 173 1.65 -45.76 6.69
CA VAL A 173 1.02 -44.48 7.01
C VAL A 173 0.20 -44.00 5.82
N ILE A 174 -1.12 -44.00 5.96
CA ILE A 174 -2.04 -43.53 4.91
C ILE A 174 -2.38 -42.07 5.16
N THR A 175 -2.29 -41.29 4.08
CA THR A 175 -2.71 -39.89 4.08
C THR A 175 -3.76 -39.69 3.00
N TRP A 176 -4.76 -38.87 3.32
CA TRP A 176 -5.95 -38.69 2.49
C TRP A 176 -5.99 -37.31 1.86
N GLU A 177 -6.17 -37.27 0.54
CA GLU A 177 -6.50 -36.07 -0.23
C GLU A 177 -7.95 -36.17 -0.72
N ARG A 178 -8.64 -35.05 -0.79
CA ARG A 178 -9.98 -34.97 -1.38
C ARG A 178 -9.85 -34.67 -2.87
N GLN A 179 -10.62 -35.33 -3.73
CA GLN A 179 -10.71 -34.92 -5.14
C GLN A 179 -11.29 -33.49 -5.26
N PRO A 180 -10.80 -32.63 -6.18
CA PRO A 180 -11.18 -31.21 -6.27
C PRO A 180 -12.70 -30.95 -6.27
N ASP A 181 -13.45 -31.82 -6.96
CA ASP A 181 -14.90 -31.71 -7.13
C ASP A 181 -15.75 -32.49 -6.10
N ALA A 182 -15.12 -33.32 -5.26
CA ALA A 182 -15.82 -34.25 -4.37
C ALA A 182 -16.52 -33.52 -3.23
N LYS A 183 -17.80 -33.74 -2.89
CA LYS A 183 -18.47 -32.99 -1.79
C LYS A 183 -18.17 -33.50 -0.36
N LEU A 184 -16.97 -34.01 -0.14
CA LEU A 184 -16.61 -34.78 1.06
C LEU A 184 -15.91 -33.89 2.11
N LEU A 185 -16.11 -34.15 3.40
CA LEU A 185 -15.46 -33.41 4.48
C LEU A 185 -14.68 -34.38 5.37
N LEU A 186 -13.35 -34.32 5.29
CA LEU A 186 -12.44 -35.16 6.09
C LEU A 186 -11.97 -34.38 7.32
N VAL A 187 -11.93 -35.05 8.47
CA VAL A 187 -11.44 -34.49 9.73
C VAL A 187 -10.43 -35.46 10.34
N GLY A 188 -9.30 -34.97 10.87
CA GLY A 188 -8.28 -35.81 11.51
C GLY A 188 -6.89 -35.65 10.89
N LYS A 189 -5.90 -36.31 11.50
CA LYS A 189 -4.47 -36.09 11.19
C LYS A 189 -4.07 -36.70 9.84
N ALA A 190 -4.67 -37.82 9.45
CA ALA A 190 -4.40 -38.48 8.18
C ALA A 190 -4.79 -37.62 6.97
N ALA A 191 -5.81 -36.75 7.09
CA ALA A 191 -6.14 -35.76 6.06
C ALA A 191 -5.16 -34.57 6.06
N SER A 192 -4.75 -34.09 7.24
CA SER A 192 -3.79 -32.98 7.31
C SER A 192 -2.35 -33.37 6.95
N MET A 193 -2.01 -34.67 7.05
CA MET A 193 -0.68 -35.18 6.68
C MET A 193 -0.44 -35.29 5.16
N ALA A 194 -1.48 -35.40 4.32
CA ALA A 194 -1.32 -35.35 2.86
C ALA A 194 -0.85 -33.96 2.40
N GLU A 195 -1.25 -32.92 3.13
CA GLU A 195 -0.83 -31.53 2.95
C GLU A 195 0.48 -31.22 3.71
N SER A 196 1.00 -32.18 4.48
CA SER A 196 2.18 -32.03 5.33
C SER A 196 3.51 -32.36 4.62
N GLY A 197 3.77 -31.68 3.52
CA GLY A 197 5.01 -30.88 3.47
C GLY A 197 4.92 -29.63 4.36
N ALA A 198 3.72 -29.25 4.80
CA ALA A 198 3.49 -28.35 5.92
C ALA A 198 2.17 -28.69 6.61
N GLY A 199 2.24 -29.29 7.81
CA GLY A 199 1.13 -29.33 8.76
C GLY A 199 0.92 -27.95 9.36
N ALA A 200 0.68 -26.96 8.52
CA ALA A 200 0.07 -25.72 8.90
C ALA A 200 -1.33 -25.73 8.27
N TYR A 201 -2.34 -25.34 9.04
CA TYR A 201 -3.38 -24.45 8.52
C TYR A 201 -2.81 -23.72 7.33
N GLN A 202 -3.28 -24.01 6.11
CA GLN A 202 -2.78 -23.46 4.85
C GLN A 202 -2.05 -22.16 5.16
N SER A 203 -0.74 -22.24 5.41
CA SER A 203 -0.09 -21.16 6.13
C SER A 203 -0.13 -20.05 5.13
N ILE A 204 -1.02 -19.11 5.38
CA ILE A 204 -1.32 -18.00 4.47
C ILE A 204 0.00 -17.28 4.13
N LEU A 205 1.09 -17.53 4.87
CA LEU A 205 2.37 -16.86 4.75
C LEU A 205 3.54 -17.83 4.95
N SER A 206 4.47 -17.84 3.99
CA SER A 206 5.86 -18.20 4.24
C SER A 206 6.49 -17.14 5.17
N PRO A 207 7.25 -17.55 6.21
CA PRO A 207 7.73 -16.64 7.26
C PRO A 207 8.88 -15.70 6.83
N ASN A 208 9.39 -15.81 5.60
CA ASN A 208 10.48 -14.97 5.10
C ASN A 208 9.92 -13.94 4.11
N TRP A 209 9.46 -12.82 4.62
CA TRP A 209 9.03 -11.68 3.81
C TRP A 209 10.22 -10.75 3.57
N ASP A 210 10.49 -10.43 2.31
CA ASP A 210 11.38 -9.32 1.94
C ASP A 210 10.52 -8.22 1.32
N PHE A 211 10.30 -7.13 2.05
CA PHE A 211 9.44 -6.01 1.61
C PHE A 211 9.89 -5.38 0.29
N ASN A 212 11.22 -5.33 0.08
CA ASN A 212 11.82 -4.89 -1.19
C ASN A 212 11.39 -5.75 -2.38
N GLN A 213 11.22 -7.06 -2.20
CA GLN A 213 10.78 -7.96 -3.26
C GLN A 213 9.30 -7.76 -3.62
N MET A 214 8.50 -7.23 -2.69
CA MET A 214 7.07 -6.94 -2.90
C MET A 214 6.83 -5.58 -3.57
N GLY A 215 7.89 -4.79 -3.81
CA GLY A 215 7.80 -3.48 -4.47
C GLY A 215 7.13 -2.41 -3.61
N ILE A 216 7.14 -2.58 -2.28
CA ILE A 216 6.75 -1.52 -1.33
C ILE A 216 8.03 -1.01 -0.69
N GLY A 217 8.25 0.31 -0.74
CA GLY A 217 9.37 0.96 -0.06
C GLY A 217 8.87 2.03 0.90
N GLY A 218 9.54 2.17 2.04
CA GLY A 218 9.38 3.26 2.99
C GLY A 218 8.20 3.14 3.95
N LEU A 219 7.50 2.00 3.98
CA LEU A 219 6.30 1.78 4.80
C LEU A 219 6.43 0.57 5.73
N ASP A 220 7.65 0.14 6.04
CA ASP A 220 7.90 -1.09 6.79
C ASP A 220 7.31 -1.05 8.21
N LYS A 221 7.37 0.11 8.88
CA LYS A 221 6.85 0.31 10.23
C LYS A 221 5.32 0.25 10.25
N GLU A 222 4.69 0.99 9.35
CA GLU A 222 3.25 1.04 9.13
C GLU A 222 2.73 -0.36 8.80
N PHE A 223 3.36 -1.03 7.84
CA PHE A 223 2.98 -2.37 7.40
C PHE A 223 3.12 -3.40 8.53
N ALA A 224 4.23 -3.39 9.29
CA ALA A 224 4.40 -4.26 10.45
C ALA A 224 3.32 -4.04 11.52
N ALA A 225 2.91 -2.78 11.72
CA ALA A 225 1.81 -2.45 12.63
C ALA A 225 0.44 -2.95 12.13
N ILE A 226 0.14 -2.82 10.82
CA ILE A 226 -1.05 -3.44 10.21
C ILE A 226 -1.00 -4.94 10.45
N PHE A 227 0.13 -5.54 10.15
CA PHE A 227 0.28 -6.98 10.14
C PHE A 227 0.00 -7.58 11.52
N ARG A 228 0.59 -6.98 12.56
CA ARG A 228 0.37 -7.38 13.94
C ARG A 228 -1.07 -7.16 14.42
N ARG A 229 -1.71 -6.07 14.02
CA ARG A 229 -3.06 -5.72 14.51
C ARG A 229 -4.18 -6.43 13.75
N THR A 230 -4.07 -6.55 12.44
CA THR A 230 -5.12 -7.07 11.55
C THR A 230 -4.95 -8.56 11.27
N PHE A 231 -3.73 -9.00 10.95
CA PHE A 231 -3.50 -10.36 10.42
C PHE A 231 -3.09 -11.38 11.47
N ALA A 232 -2.52 -10.96 12.60
CA ALA A 232 -2.12 -11.88 13.68
C ALA A 232 -3.26 -12.81 14.11
N SER A 233 -4.48 -12.28 14.26
CA SER A 233 -5.66 -13.09 14.63
C SER A 233 -5.94 -14.22 13.64
N ARG A 234 -5.62 -14.04 12.36
CA ARG A 234 -5.86 -15.00 11.27
C ARG A 234 -4.69 -15.95 11.03
N MET A 235 -3.49 -15.62 11.55
CA MET A 235 -2.31 -16.47 11.47
C MET A 235 -2.25 -17.53 12.56
N PHE A 236 -2.81 -17.23 13.74
CA PHE A 236 -2.83 -18.19 14.83
C PHE A 236 -3.90 -19.27 14.60
N PRO A 237 -3.65 -20.51 15.04
CA PRO A 237 -4.64 -21.58 15.00
C PRO A 237 -6.00 -21.14 15.59
N PRO A 238 -7.14 -21.38 14.89
CA PRO A 238 -8.48 -21.04 15.37
C PRO A 238 -8.83 -21.68 16.72
N ALA A 239 -8.17 -22.78 17.11
CA ALA A 239 -8.32 -23.37 18.44
C ALA A 239 -7.89 -22.39 19.55
N ILE A 240 -6.74 -21.72 19.36
CA ILE A 240 -6.23 -20.71 20.30
C ILE A 240 -7.11 -19.45 20.23
N GLY A 241 -7.50 -19.03 19.03
CA GLY A 241 -8.39 -17.88 18.84
C GLY A 241 -9.73 -18.03 19.56
N LYS A 242 -10.35 -19.22 19.47
CA LYS A 242 -11.61 -19.53 20.18
C LYS A 242 -11.44 -19.57 21.70
N GLN A 243 -10.34 -20.12 22.22
CA GLN A 243 -10.05 -20.12 23.65
C GLN A 243 -9.86 -18.71 24.21
N LEU A 244 -9.26 -17.82 23.42
CA LEU A 244 -9.05 -16.41 23.78
C LEU A 244 -10.27 -15.51 23.49
N GLY A 245 -11.34 -16.05 22.88
CA GLY A 245 -12.52 -15.26 22.50
C GLY A 245 -12.23 -14.16 21.48
N LEU A 246 -11.16 -14.30 20.69
CA LEU A 246 -10.73 -13.28 19.73
C LEU A 246 -11.67 -13.26 18.53
N LYS A 247 -12.18 -12.07 18.21
CA LYS A 247 -12.87 -11.79 16.95
C LYS A 247 -11.85 -11.32 15.91
N HIS A 248 -11.99 -11.80 14.67
CA HIS A 248 -11.15 -11.31 13.58
C HIS A 248 -11.52 -9.88 13.21
N VAL A 249 -10.51 -9.07 12.90
CA VAL A 249 -10.70 -7.71 12.39
C VAL A 249 -11.40 -7.77 11.02
N ARG A 250 -12.51 -7.04 10.89
CA ARG A 250 -13.36 -7.01 9.69
C ARG A 250 -12.98 -5.93 8.71
N GLY A 251 -12.60 -4.76 9.21
CA GLY A 251 -12.35 -3.59 8.39
C GLY A 251 -11.03 -2.92 8.75
N MET A 252 -10.31 -2.49 7.71
CA MET A 252 -9.15 -1.62 7.82
C MET A 252 -9.34 -0.39 6.92
N LEU A 253 -8.99 0.78 7.43
CA LEU A 253 -9.03 2.04 6.69
C LEU A 253 -7.61 2.57 6.52
N LEU A 254 -7.18 2.73 5.26
CA LEU A 254 -5.92 3.37 4.89
C LEU A 254 -6.21 4.81 4.45
N TYR A 255 -5.64 5.79 5.14
CA TYR A 255 -5.82 7.20 4.81
C TYR A 255 -4.50 7.94 4.75
N GLY A 256 -4.43 9.04 4.00
CA GLY A 256 -3.22 9.84 3.87
C GLY A 256 -3.22 10.67 2.60
N PRO A 257 -2.21 11.54 2.39
CA PRO A 257 -2.12 12.37 1.19
C PRO A 257 -2.13 11.53 -0.10
N PRO A 258 -2.59 12.10 -1.23
CA PRO A 258 -2.60 11.40 -2.51
C PRO A 258 -1.16 11.02 -2.94
N GLY A 259 -1.03 9.95 -3.73
CA GLY A 259 0.27 9.53 -4.27
C GLY A 259 1.17 8.72 -3.32
N THR A 260 0.75 8.43 -2.08
CA THR A 260 1.55 7.64 -1.11
C THR A 260 1.46 6.11 -1.27
N GLY A 261 0.80 5.62 -2.31
CA GLY A 261 0.75 4.18 -2.59
C GLY A 261 -0.29 3.37 -1.82
N LYS A 262 -1.34 4.01 -1.26
CA LYS A 262 -2.48 3.33 -0.58
C LYS A 262 -3.05 2.16 -1.41
N THR A 263 -3.36 2.39 -2.68
CA THR A 263 -3.90 1.37 -3.60
C THR A 263 -2.91 0.23 -3.86
N LEU A 264 -1.61 0.52 -3.92
CA LEU A 264 -0.56 -0.50 -4.07
C LEU A 264 -0.47 -1.35 -2.82
N MET A 265 -0.48 -0.73 -1.63
CA MET A 265 -0.47 -1.44 -0.34
C MET A 265 -1.66 -2.40 -0.22
N ALA A 266 -2.88 -1.95 -0.54
CA ALA A 266 -4.06 -2.81 -0.47
C ALA A 266 -3.98 -4.02 -1.42
N ARG A 267 -3.46 -3.82 -2.65
CA ARG A 267 -3.24 -4.91 -3.62
C ARG A 267 -2.22 -5.93 -3.12
N GLN A 268 -1.12 -5.46 -2.54
CA GLN A 268 -0.07 -6.34 -2.03
C GLN A 268 -0.52 -7.09 -0.79
N ILE A 269 -1.28 -6.47 0.12
CA ILE A 269 -1.92 -7.16 1.24
C ILE A 269 -2.82 -8.30 0.72
N GLY A 270 -3.60 -8.04 -0.34
CA GLY A 270 -4.45 -9.05 -0.96
C GLY A 270 -3.67 -10.26 -1.48
N LYS A 271 -2.57 -10.01 -2.20
CA LYS A 271 -1.67 -11.06 -2.70
C LYS A 271 -0.96 -11.81 -1.58
N MET A 272 -0.52 -11.08 -0.55
CA MET A 272 0.22 -11.62 0.59
C MET A 272 -0.63 -12.62 1.35
N LEU A 273 -1.91 -12.32 1.59
CA LEU A 273 -2.78 -13.17 2.41
C LEU A 273 -3.26 -14.46 1.71
N ASN A 274 -2.68 -14.81 0.56
CA ASN A 274 -3.06 -15.96 -0.28
C ASN A 274 -4.58 -16.15 -0.36
N ALA A 275 -5.29 -15.02 -0.35
CA ALA A 275 -6.74 -14.96 -0.28
C ALA A 275 -7.31 -15.25 -1.67
N ARG A 276 -8.64 -15.37 -1.75
CA ARG A 276 -9.34 -15.24 -3.03
C ARG A 276 -8.93 -13.94 -3.71
N GLU A 277 -8.97 -13.90 -5.03
CA GLU A 277 -8.60 -12.70 -5.78
C GLU A 277 -9.33 -11.47 -5.23
N PRO A 278 -8.61 -10.39 -4.84
CA PRO A 278 -9.21 -9.26 -4.16
C PRO A 278 -10.16 -8.51 -5.10
N LYS A 279 -11.40 -8.29 -4.65
CA LYS A 279 -12.37 -7.48 -5.38
C LYS A 279 -12.08 -6.01 -5.14
N ILE A 280 -11.51 -5.34 -6.13
CA ILE A 280 -11.20 -3.91 -6.07
C ILE A 280 -12.34 -3.14 -6.73
N VAL A 281 -12.98 -2.27 -5.97
CA VAL A 281 -14.11 -1.45 -6.42
C VAL A 281 -13.78 0.01 -6.15
N ASN A 282 -14.03 0.86 -7.13
CA ASN A 282 -13.89 2.30 -6.95
C ASN A 282 -15.16 2.89 -6.34
N GLY A 283 -15.08 3.73 -5.32
CA GLY A 283 -16.21 4.32 -4.61
C GLY A 283 -17.27 4.90 -5.54
N PRO A 284 -16.92 5.82 -6.48
CA PRO A 284 -17.86 6.39 -7.43
C PRO A 284 -18.53 5.36 -8.35
N SER A 285 -17.88 4.23 -8.65
CA SER A 285 -18.45 3.20 -9.53
C SER A 285 -19.62 2.43 -8.92
N ILE A 286 -19.83 2.56 -7.61
CA ILE A 286 -20.94 1.94 -6.89
C ILE A 286 -22.21 2.80 -6.98
N LEU A 287 -22.07 4.10 -7.28
CA LEU A 287 -23.15 5.06 -7.29
C LEU A 287 -23.84 5.06 -8.67
N ASP A 288 -25.04 4.48 -8.71
CA ASP A 288 -25.92 4.53 -9.87
C ASP A 288 -27.04 5.56 -9.69
N LYS A 289 -27.51 6.12 -10.81
CA LYS A 289 -28.59 7.11 -10.85
C LYS A 289 -29.96 6.50 -10.46
N TYR A 290 -30.10 5.18 -10.57
CA TYR A 290 -31.34 4.49 -10.25
C TYR A 290 -31.40 4.12 -8.76
N VAL A 291 -32.49 4.52 -8.10
CA VAL A 291 -32.71 4.28 -6.67
C VAL A 291 -32.72 2.77 -6.38
N GLY A 292 -31.92 2.33 -5.42
CA GLY A 292 -31.81 0.92 -4.99
C GLY A 292 -30.78 0.09 -5.76
N GLU A 293 -30.31 0.52 -6.93
CA GLU A 293 -29.28 -0.20 -7.70
C GLU A 293 -27.92 -0.14 -7.01
N SER A 294 -27.57 1.02 -6.46
CA SER A 294 -26.34 1.22 -5.65
C SER A 294 -26.27 0.27 -4.45
N GLU A 295 -27.41 0.02 -3.78
CA GLU A 295 -27.50 -0.92 -2.66
C GLU A 295 -27.39 -2.37 -3.13
N ALA A 296 -28.04 -2.71 -4.24
CA ALA A 296 -27.96 -4.04 -4.84
C ALA A 296 -26.52 -4.37 -5.24
N ASN A 297 -25.77 -3.40 -5.76
CA ASN A 297 -24.36 -3.56 -6.10
C ASN A 297 -23.52 -3.89 -4.86
N ILE A 298 -23.73 -3.22 -3.72
CA ILE A 298 -23.07 -3.59 -2.46
C ILE A 298 -23.45 -5.01 -2.04
N ARG A 299 -24.73 -5.40 -2.10
CA ARG A 299 -25.14 -6.77 -1.74
C ARG A 299 -24.47 -7.83 -2.62
N LYS A 300 -24.36 -7.58 -3.93
CA LYS A 300 -23.67 -8.48 -4.88
C LYS A 300 -22.19 -8.65 -4.53
N LEU A 301 -21.50 -7.61 -4.04
CA LEU A 301 -20.08 -7.72 -3.66
C LEU A 301 -19.84 -8.71 -2.52
N PHE A 302 -20.75 -8.75 -1.54
CA PHE A 302 -20.67 -9.64 -0.37
C PHE A 302 -21.32 -11.01 -0.59
N ALA A 303 -22.18 -11.18 -1.61
CA ALA A 303 -22.94 -12.42 -1.85
C ALA A 303 -22.03 -13.66 -1.97
N ASP A 304 -20.95 -13.59 -2.75
CA ASP A 304 -20.03 -14.72 -2.93
C ASP A 304 -19.36 -15.15 -1.60
N ALA A 305 -19.06 -14.18 -0.73
CA ALA A 305 -18.46 -14.45 0.56
C ALA A 305 -19.47 -15.05 1.55
N GLU A 306 -20.72 -14.58 1.51
CA GLU A 306 -21.85 -15.11 2.29
C GLU A 306 -22.20 -16.55 1.90
N GLU A 307 -22.26 -16.84 0.60
CA GLU A 307 -22.52 -18.19 0.10
C GLU A 307 -21.41 -19.18 0.48
N GLU A 308 -20.15 -18.76 0.40
CA GLU A 308 -19.01 -19.60 0.77
C GLU A 308 -18.94 -19.83 2.28
N GLU A 309 -19.23 -18.82 3.11
CA GLU A 309 -19.31 -18.99 4.56
C GLU A 309 -20.45 -19.94 4.94
N LYS A 310 -21.63 -19.81 4.33
CA LYS A 310 -22.75 -20.74 4.57
C LYS A 310 -22.42 -22.18 4.16
N ARG A 311 -21.60 -22.36 3.12
CA ARG A 311 -21.22 -23.68 2.60
C ARG A 311 -20.11 -24.36 3.41
N MET A 312 -19.11 -23.62 3.86
CA MET A 312 -17.87 -24.15 4.43
C MET A 312 -17.68 -23.78 5.91
N GLY A 313 -18.52 -22.90 6.45
CA GLY A 313 -18.47 -22.42 7.83
C GLY A 313 -17.08 -21.89 8.20
N PRO A 314 -16.46 -22.40 9.28
CA PRO A 314 -15.18 -21.92 9.79
C PRO A 314 -13.97 -22.25 8.89
N HIS A 315 -14.17 -23.04 7.82
CA HIS A 315 -13.14 -23.41 6.85
C HIS A 315 -13.25 -22.61 5.55
N SER A 316 -14.03 -21.54 5.53
CA SER A 316 -14.16 -20.65 4.37
C SER A 316 -12.86 -19.88 4.12
N ALA A 317 -12.51 -19.71 2.85
CA ALA A 317 -11.38 -18.90 2.44
C ALA A 317 -11.64 -17.41 2.71
N LEU A 318 -10.57 -16.64 2.91
CA LEU A 318 -10.66 -15.20 3.10
C LEU A 318 -11.04 -14.50 1.79
N HIS A 319 -12.11 -13.70 1.85
CA HIS A 319 -12.51 -12.77 0.80
C HIS A 319 -12.07 -11.35 1.16
N ILE A 320 -11.35 -10.69 0.25
CA ILE A 320 -10.86 -9.33 0.44
C ILE A 320 -11.63 -8.40 -0.50
N ILE A 321 -12.28 -7.40 0.08
CA ILE A 321 -13.00 -6.35 -0.66
C ILE A 321 -12.27 -5.03 -0.43
N VAL A 322 -11.78 -4.42 -1.50
CA VAL A 322 -11.04 -3.17 -1.47
C VAL A 322 -11.91 -2.06 -2.05
N PHE A 323 -12.23 -1.05 -1.24
CA PHE A 323 -12.90 0.17 -1.67
C PHE A 323 -11.88 1.29 -1.82
N ASP A 324 -11.61 1.71 -3.07
CA ASP A 324 -10.87 2.94 -3.35
C ASP A 324 -11.81 4.14 -3.27
N GLU A 325 -11.30 5.31 -2.86
CA GLU A 325 -12.10 6.54 -2.70
C GLU A 325 -13.41 6.32 -1.92
N ILE A 326 -13.32 5.64 -0.76
CA ILE A 326 -14.49 5.30 0.05
C ILE A 326 -15.24 6.54 0.56
N ASP A 327 -14.57 7.69 0.65
CA ASP A 327 -15.17 8.99 0.97
C ASP A 327 -16.18 9.48 -0.07
N ALA A 328 -16.17 8.92 -1.30
CA ALA A 328 -17.20 9.21 -2.30
C ALA A 328 -18.57 8.60 -1.93
N ILE A 329 -18.58 7.41 -1.33
CA ILE A 329 -19.79 6.69 -0.94
C ILE A 329 -20.17 6.89 0.52
N CYS A 330 -19.18 7.09 1.39
CA CYS A 330 -19.35 7.09 2.84
C CYS A 330 -19.22 8.48 3.47
N LYS A 331 -19.88 9.48 2.89
CA LYS A 331 -19.88 10.84 3.42
C LYS A 331 -20.63 10.94 4.75
N THR A 332 -20.27 11.92 5.59
CA THR A 332 -21.03 12.26 6.79
C THR A 332 -22.50 12.53 6.45
N ARG A 333 -23.39 11.82 7.13
CA ARG A 333 -24.85 11.92 6.94
C ARG A 333 -25.33 13.35 7.15
N GLY A 334 -26.29 13.80 6.34
CA GLY A 334 -26.87 15.14 6.45
C GLY A 334 -25.99 16.30 5.97
N SER A 335 -24.80 16.03 5.42
CA SER A 335 -23.90 17.07 4.88
C SER A 335 -24.33 17.66 3.54
N THR A 336 -25.22 16.99 2.80
CA THR A 336 -25.63 17.42 1.44
C THR A 336 -27.09 17.89 1.45
N ALA A 337 -27.32 19.20 1.46
CA ALA A 337 -28.64 19.83 1.43
C ALA A 337 -29.41 19.69 0.09
N GLY A 338 -29.10 18.68 -0.74
CA GLY A 338 -29.69 18.55 -2.08
C GLY A 338 -29.39 17.27 -2.87
N GLY A 339 -28.66 16.30 -2.31
CA GLY A 339 -28.48 14.98 -2.94
C GLY A 339 -29.59 14.04 -2.48
N ALA A 340 -30.30 13.40 -3.41
CA ALA A 340 -31.21 12.29 -3.07
C ALA A 340 -30.47 11.34 -2.12
N GLY A 341 -31.07 10.98 -0.98
CA GLY A 341 -30.45 10.26 0.15
C GLY A 341 -29.86 8.87 -0.15
N VAL A 342 -29.58 8.55 -1.41
CA VAL A 342 -28.86 7.38 -1.93
C VAL A 342 -27.53 7.18 -1.21
N HIS A 343 -26.78 8.26 -0.89
CA HIS A 343 -25.54 8.13 -0.13
C HIS A 343 -25.79 7.56 1.28
N ASP A 344 -26.83 8.03 1.98
CA ASP A 344 -27.15 7.56 3.33
C ASP A 344 -27.62 6.09 3.31
N THR A 345 -28.39 5.69 2.29
CA THR A 345 -28.85 4.30 2.19
C THR A 345 -27.71 3.33 1.83
N VAL A 346 -26.78 3.76 0.97
CA VAL A 346 -25.53 3.03 0.66
C VAL A 346 -24.68 2.81 1.92
N VAL A 347 -24.50 3.84 2.74
CA VAL A 347 -23.77 3.72 4.02
C VAL A 347 -24.48 2.76 4.97
N ASN A 348 -25.80 2.87 5.11
CA ASN A 348 -26.57 1.94 5.95
C ASN A 348 -26.45 0.49 5.47
N GLN A 349 -26.46 0.27 4.15
CA GLN A 349 -26.32 -1.06 3.57
C GLN A 349 -24.93 -1.66 3.83
N LEU A 350 -23.87 -0.86 3.70
CA LEU A 350 -22.50 -1.29 4.03
C LEU A 350 -22.37 -1.62 5.52
N LEU A 351 -22.90 -0.76 6.40
CA LEU A 351 -22.92 -1.01 7.85
C LEU A 351 -23.66 -2.30 8.20
N THR A 352 -24.82 -2.54 7.57
CA THR A 352 -25.59 -3.77 7.79
C THR A 352 -24.83 -5.01 7.33
N LYS A 353 -24.02 -4.92 6.26
CA LYS A 353 -23.16 -6.03 5.82
C LYS A 353 -21.94 -6.26 6.73
N MET A 354 -21.43 -5.20 7.37
CA MET A 354 -20.31 -5.32 8.31
C MET A 354 -20.74 -5.79 9.70
N ASP A 355 -21.91 -5.36 10.20
CA ASP A 355 -22.39 -5.62 11.56
C ASP A 355 -23.52 -6.66 11.65
N GLY A 356 -24.05 -7.10 10.52
CA GLY A 356 -25.29 -7.86 10.43
C GLY A 356 -25.38 -9.12 11.31
N VAL A 357 -26.61 -9.62 11.43
CA VAL A 357 -26.95 -10.79 12.25
C VAL A 357 -26.17 -12.04 11.84
N GLU A 358 -25.92 -12.19 10.53
CA GLU A 358 -24.98 -13.18 9.98
C GLU A 358 -23.57 -12.58 9.94
N GLN A 359 -22.81 -12.83 11.00
CA GLN A 359 -21.46 -12.31 11.16
C GLN A 359 -20.45 -13.03 10.25
N LEU A 360 -20.10 -12.39 9.13
CA LEU A 360 -19.08 -12.86 8.18
C LEU A 360 -17.68 -12.77 8.78
N ASN A 361 -17.13 -13.90 9.21
CA ASN A 361 -15.76 -13.97 9.75
C ASN A 361 -14.70 -14.16 8.65
N ASN A 362 -15.14 -14.55 7.45
CA ASN A 362 -14.31 -14.81 6.28
C ASN A 362 -14.10 -13.59 5.37
N VAL A 363 -14.54 -12.39 5.77
CA VAL A 363 -14.38 -11.16 4.99
C VAL A 363 -13.38 -10.22 5.64
N LEU A 364 -12.59 -9.53 4.80
CA LEU A 364 -11.79 -8.38 5.17
C LEU A 364 -12.10 -7.24 4.21
N VAL A 365 -12.61 -6.13 4.74
CA VAL A 365 -12.89 -4.90 3.99
C VAL A 365 -11.74 -3.93 4.17
N ILE A 366 -11.14 -3.46 3.08
CA ILE A 366 -10.08 -2.45 3.07
C ILE A 366 -10.64 -1.18 2.42
N GLY A 367 -10.84 -0.12 3.21
CA GLY A 367 -11.21 1.19 2.71
C GLY A 367 -9.96 2.05 2.47
N MET A 368 -9.95 2.84 1.41
CA MET A 368 -8.89 3.79 1.12
C MET A 368 -9.49 5.17 0.90
N THR A 369 -8.91 6.19 1.54
CA THR A 369 -9.36 7.58 1.40
C THR A 369 -8.18 8.55 1.43
N ASN A 370 -8.35 9.72 0.81
CA ASN A 370 -7.44 10.85 1.03
C ASN A 370 -7.89 11.74 2.21
N ARG A 371 -9.16 11.62 2.61
CA ARG A 371 -9.87 12.51 3.53
C ARG A 371 -10.67 11.71 4.55
N ILE A 372 -10.05 11.45 5.70
CA ILE A 372 -10.73 10.76 6.82
C ILE A 372 -11.81 11.64 7.45
N ASP A 373 -11.67 12.97 7.38
CA ASP A 373 -12.62 13.96 7.89
C ASP A 373 -13.99 13.91 7.20
N MET A 374 -14.06 13.38 5.99
CA MET A 374 -15.29 13.27 5.20
C MET A 374 -16.06 11.97 5.49
N ILE A 375 -15.45 11.00 6.19
CA ILE A 375 -16.05 9.69 6.42
C ILE A 375 -17.00 9.73 7.60
N ASP A 376 -18.14 9.04 7.47
CA ASP A 376 -19.09 8.83 8.58
C ASP A 376 -18.42 8.16 9.78
N GLU A 377 -18.43 8.83 10.94
CA GLU A 377 -17.89 8.33 12.21
C GLU A 377 -18.48 6.98 12.63
N ALA A 378 -19.70 6.65 12.18
CA ALA A 378 -20.29 5.34 12.42
C ALA A 378 -19.40 4.22 11.87
N LEU A 379 -18.81 4.39 10.69
CA LEU A 379 -17.95 3.38 10.05
C LEU A 379 -16.61 3.22 10.78
N LEU A 380 -16.14 4.27 11.47
CA LEU A 380 -14.87 4.31 12.19
C LEU A 380 -14.90 3.60 13.56
N ARG A 381 -16.07 3.12 14.01
CA ARG A 381 -16.21 2.47 15.32
C ARG A 381 -15.56 1.08 15.34
N PRO A 382 -15.01 0.63 16.49
CA PRO A 382 -14.48 -0.72 16.66
C PRO A 382 -15.51 -1.79 16.27
N GLY A 383 -15.05 -2.85 15.59
CA GLY A 383 -15.91 -3.89 14.97
C GLY A 383 -16.23 -3.65 13.49
N ARG A 384 -16.07 -2.40 12.99
CA ARG A 384 -16.20 -2.02 11.58
C ARG A 384 -14.81 -1.74 11.00
N PHE A 385 -14.47 -0.49 10.69
CA PHE A 385 -13.09 -0.07 10.39
C PHE A 385 -12.31 0.18 11.69
N GLU A 386 -12.01 -0.92 12.37
CA GLU A 386 -11.29 -0.90 13.65
C GLU A 386 -9.84 -0.42 13.50
N VAL A 387 -9.16 -0.87 12.45
CA VAL A 387 -7.76 -0.49 12.20
C VAL A 387 -7.73 0.68 11.24
N GLN A 388 -7.38 1.85 11.75
CA GLN A 388 -7.19 3.07 10.97
C GLN A 388 -5.69 3.37 10.88
N MET A 389 -5.18 3.51 9.66
CA MET A 389 -3.77 3.76 9.43
C MET A 389 -3.53 4.97 8.55
N GLU A 390 -2.74 5.92 9.08
CA GLU A 390 -2.23 7.07 8.35
C GLU A 390 -0.99 6.64 7.55
N ILE A 391 -1.08 6.61 6.23
CA ILE A 391 0.06 6.46 5.32
C ILE A 391 0.62 7.85 5.04
N SER A 392 1.71 8.18 5.71
CA SER A 392 2.40 9.46 5.57
C SER A 392 3.28 9.49 4.29
N LEU A 393 3.86 10.66 4.00
CA LEU A 393 4.90 10.77 2.97
C LEU A 393 6.15 9.97 3.39
N PRO A 394 6.90 9.41 2.44
CA PRO A 394 8.08 8.61 2.73
C PRO A 394 9.23 9.46 3.31
N ASP A 395 9.87 8.93 4.35
CA ASP A 395 11.14 9.43 4.89
C ASP A 395 12.28 9.31 3.88
N GLU A 396 13.44 9.90 4.14
CA GLU A 396 14.59 9.86 3.22
C GLU A 396 15.04 8.43 2.88
N GLU A 397 15.13 7.56 3.89
CA GLU A 397 15.39 6.13 3.69
C GLU A 397 14.28 5.45 2.86
N GLY A 398 13.02 5.84 3.10
CA GLY A 398 11.88 5.34 2.34
C GLY A 398 11.91 5.78 0.88
N ARG A 399 12.30 7.03 0.60
CA ARG A 399 12.49 7.54 -0.77
C ARG A 399 13.62 6.81 -1.47
N LEU A 400 14.72 6.53 -0.78
CA LEU A 400 15.81 5.71 -1.31
C LEU A 400 15.32 4.30 -1.71
N GLN A 401 14.54 3.65 -0.85
CA GLN A 401 13.95 2.34 -1.15
C GLN A 401 13.04 2.40 -2.38
N ILE A 402 12.14 3.40 -2.45
CA ILE A 402 11.22 3.60 -3.58
C ILE A 402 12.01 3.86 -4.88
N LEU A 403 13.02 4.74 -4.85
CA LEU A 403 13.93 4.98 -5.97
C LEU A 403 14.64 3.70 -6.40
N SER A 404 15.11 2.90 -5.45
CA SER A 404 15.78 1.62 -5.74
C SER A 404 14.84 0.64 -6.44
N ILE A 405 13.58 0.55 -6.02
CA ILE A 405 12.55 -0.30 -6.62
C ILE A 405 12.26 0.12 -8.07
N HIS A 406 12.00 1.41 -8.32
CA HIS A 406 11.68 1.90 -9.66
C HIS A 406 12.88 1.86 -10.60
N THR A 407 14.11 2.04 -10.09
CA THR A 407 15.34 1.94 -10.89
C THR A 407 15.87 0.51 -11.03
N ALA A 408 15.34 -0.47 -10.29
CA ALA A 408 15.82 -1.86 -10.33
C ALA A 408 15.78 -2.45 -11.74
N LYS A 409 14.69 -2.22 -12.50
CA LYS A 409 14.58 -2.70 -13.89
C LYS A 409 15.60 -2.03 -14.83
N MET A 410 15.81 -0.72 -14.66
CA MET A 410 16.80 0.04 -15.46
C MET A 410 18.23 -0.42 -15.14
N ARG A 411 18.51 -0.72 -13.88
CA ARG A 411 19.79 -1.27 -13.41
C ARG A 411 20.05 -2.67 -13.94
N GLN A 412 19.07 -3.57 -13.85
CA GLN A 412 19.17 -4.93 -14.38
C GLN A 412 19.43 -4.93 -15.90
N ALA A 413 18.84 -3.98 -16.62
CA ALA A 413 19.08 -3.78 -18.06
C ALA A 413 20.39 -3.05 -18.38
N GLY A 414 21.15 -2.60 -17.38
CA GLY A 414 22.40 -1.84 -17.58
C GLY A 414 22.19 -0.45 -18.20
N LYS A 415 20.98 0.12 -18.10
CA LYS A 415 20.58 1.39 -18.76
C LYS A 415 20.69 2.62 -17.85
N ILE A 416 21.30 2.48 -16.67
CA ILE A 416 21.61 3.60 -15.76
C ILE A 416 23.12 3.87 -15.78
N ALA A 417 23.50 5.14 -15.91
CA ALA A 417 24.89 5.52 -15.86
C ALA A 417 25.44 5.46 -14.42
N LYS A 418 26.76 5.27 -14.28
CA LYS A 418 27.44 5.12 -12.99
C LYS A 418 27.51 6.41 -12.16
N ASP A 419 27.22 7.55 -12.79
CA ASP A 419 27.19 8.88 -12.16
C ASP A 419 25.90 9.15 -11.36
N VAL A 420 24.89 8.28 -11.46
CA VAL A 420 23.63 8.43 -10.75
C VAL A 420 23.73 7.85 -9.33
N SER A 421 23.74 8.74 -8.33
CA SER A 421 23.59 8.37 -6.92
C SER A 421 22.13 8.48 -6.47
N LEU A 422 21.53 7.38 -6.01
CA LEU A 422 20.16 7.42 -5.48
C LEU A 422 20.08 8.13 -4.13
N GLU A 423 21.16 8.11 -3.34
CA GLU A 423 21.23 8.80 -2.05
C GLU A 423 21.13 10.32 -2.28
N GLU A 424 21.85 10.83 -3.28
CA GLU A 424 21.75 12.24 -3.68
C GLU A 424 20.33 12.60 -4.13
N LEU A 425 19.69 11.73 -4.92
CA LEU A 425 18.32 11.96 -5.39
C LEU A 425 17.30 11.90 -4.24
N ALA A 426 17.47 10.99 -3.27
CA ALA A 426 16.61 10.88 -2.08
C ALA A 426 16.69 12.14 -1.20
N ALA A 427 17.90 12.72 -1.07
CA ALA A 427 18.11 13.97 -0.34
C ALA A 427 17.48 15.19 -1.04
N LYS A 428 17.49 15.21 -2.39
CA LYS A 428 16.90 16.29 -3.20
C LYS A 428 15.38 16.20 -3.35
N THR A 429 14.80 15.00 -3.27
CA THR A 429 13.35 14.75 -3.46
C THR A 429 12.53 14.92 -2.18
N LYS A 430 12.76 16.00 -1.41
CA LYS A 430 12.03 16.25 -0.16
C LYS A 430 10.52 16.38 -0.39
N ASN A 431 9.72 15.70 0.43
CA ASN A 431 8.24 15.57 0.34
C ASN A 431 7.69 14.92 -0.93
N PHE A 432 8.52 14.32 -1.78
CA PHE A 432 7.98 13.58 -2.91
C PHE A 432 7.22 12.36 -2.40
N SER A 433 6.00 12.19 -2.88
CA SER A 433 5.19 11.00 -2.73
C SER A 433 5.73 9.87 -3.62
N GLY A 434 5.34 8.62 -3.34
CA GLY A 434 5.77 7.48 -4.16
C GLY A 434 5.43 7.64 -5.64
N ALA A 435 4.25 8.19 -5.95
CA ALA A 435 3.84 8.47 -7.32
C ALA A 435 4.70 9.56 -8.00
N GLU A 436 5.13 10.58 -7.27
CA GLU A 436 6.01 11.64 -7.81
C GLU A 436 7.43 11.11 -8.03
N ILE A 437 7.94 10.23 -7.16
CA ILE A 437 9.23 9.56 -7.36
C ILE A 437 9.20 8.66 -8.59
N GLU A 438 8.09 7.92 -8.79
CA GLU A 438 7.88 7.16 -10.03
C GLU A 438 7.84 8.09 -11.25
N GLY A 439 7.13 9.21 -11.13
CA GLY A 439 7.07 10.26 -12.14
C GLY A 439 8.45 10.80 -12.50
N LEU A 440 9.30 11.05 -11.51
CA LEU A 440 10.67 11.51 -11.70
C LEU A 440 11.51 10.49 -12.48
N CYS A 441 11.45 9.21 -12.11
CA CYS A 441 12.16 8.15 -12.82
C CYS A 441 11.68 8.03 -14.28
N ARG A 442 10.37 8.20 -14.51
CA ARG A 442 9.77 8.16 -15.84
C ARG A 442 10.16 9.37 -16.69
N ALA A 443 10.14 10.56 -16.10
CA ALA A 443 10.55 11.80 -16.75
C ALA A 443 12.03 11.74 -17.15
N ALA A 444 12.93 11.35 -16.24
CA ALA A 444 14.35 11.19 -16.55
C ALA A 444 14.59 10.19 -17.69
N ALA A 445 13.87 9.06 -17.70
CA ALA A 445 13.95 8.10 -18.80
C ALA A 445 13.42 8.67 -20.12
N PHE A 446 12.35 9.45 -20.08
CA PHE A 446 11.79 10.12 -21.26
C PHE A 446 12.75 11.20 -21.80
N THR A 447 13.37 12.01 -20.94
CA THR A 447 14.39 12.99 -21.32
C THR A 447 15.57 12.31 -22.00
N ALA A 448 16.06 11.20 -21.45
CA ALA A 448 17.12 10.41 -22.05
C ALA A 448 16.72 9.84 -23.43
N MET A 449 15.48 9.36 -23.57
CA MET A 449 14.94 8.92 -24.87
C MET A 449 14.80 10.07 -25.86
N TYR A 450 14.35 11.24 -25.41
CA TYR A 450 14.15 12.41 -26.25
C TYR A 450 15.47 12.94 -26.82
N GLN A 451 16.56 12.90 -26.05
CA GLN A 451 17.91 13.26 -26.53
C GLN A 451 18.40 12.38 -27.70
N LEU A 452 17.87 11.17 -27.87
CA LEU A 452 18.22 10.29 -28.99
C LEU A 452 17.41 10.60 -30.26
N ILE A 453 16.26 11.28 -30.13
CA ILE A 453 15.47 11.72 -31.28
C ILE A 453 16.17 12.97 -31.84
N SER A 454 16.99 12.78 -32.87
CA SER A 454 17.66 13.90 -33.54
C SER A 454 16.64 14.97 -33.96
N PRO A 455 16.95 16.28 -33.82
CA PRO A 455 16.07 17.36 -34.27
C PRO A 455 15.84 17.38 -35.81
N SER A 456 16.50 16.48 -36.56
CA SER A 456 16.42 16.37 -38.02
C SER A 456 15.16 15.69 -38.58
N GLY A 457 14.13 15.42 -37.77
CA GLY A 457 12.80 15.01 -38.25
C GLY A 457 12.73 13.65 -38.97
N LYS A 458 13.79 12.82 -38.91
CA LYS A 458 13.76 11.46 -39.46
C LYS A 458 13.18 10.50 -38.42
N THR A 459 11.99 9.99 -38.71
CA THR A 459 11.23 9.02 -37.88
C THR A 459 11.87 7.63 -37.78
N GLN A 460 13.03 7.42 -38.42
CA GLN A 460 13.80 6.17 -38.30
C GLN A 460 14.87 6.34 -37.22
N LEU A 461 14.61 5.73 -36.07
CA LEU A 461 15.56 5.62 -34.97
C LEU A 461 16.67 4.63 -35.38
N ASP A 462 17.92 5.05 -35.22
CA ASP A 462 19.08 4.20 -35.47
C ASP A 462 19.12 3.03 -34.45
N PRO A 463 19.16 1.75 -34.86
CA PRO A 463 19.20 0.61 -33.94
C PRO A 463 20.35 0.69 -32.93
N ASP A 464 21.51 1.23 -33.34
CA ASP A 464 22.69 1.41 -32.49
C ASP A 464 22.50 2.49 -31.40
N ALA A 465 21.58 3.42 -31.60
CA ALA A 465 21.27 4.48 -30.63
C ALA A 465 20.53 3.92 -29.40
N PHE A 466 19.71 2.88 -29.59
CA PHE A 466 19.01 2.21 -28.48
C PHE A 466 19.98 1.49 -27.53
N ASP A 467 21.06 0.92 -28.06
CA ASP A 467 22.07 0.26 -27.24
C ASP A 467 22.88 1.24 -26.40
N ARG A 468 23.08 2.47 -26.90
CA ARG A 468 23.79 3.55 -26.20
C ARG A 468 22.91 4.35 -25.22
N LEU A 469 21.60 4.12 -25.17
CA LEU A 469 20.71 4.81 -24.23
C LEU A 469 21.13 4.53 -22.79
N LEU A 470 21.58 5.57 -22.09
CA LEU A 470 21.91 5.53 -20.67
C LEU A 470 21.27 6.74 -20.01
N VAL A 471 20.48 6.51 -18.96
CA VAL A 471 19.93 7.59 -18.14
C VAL A 471 21.05 8.12 -17.25
N LYS A 472 21.38 9.40 -17.40
CA LYS A 472 22.47 10.09 -16.70
C LYS A 472 21.95 10.91 -15.53
N ARG A 473 22.87 11.37 -14.67
CA ARG A 473 22.53 12.28 -13.56
C ARG A 473 21.89 13.58 -14.06
N SER A 474 22.33 14.09 -15.22
CA SER A 474 21.76 15.30 -15.83
C SER A 474 20.27 15.17 -16.14
N ASP A 475 19.81 13.98 -16.53
CA ASP A 475 18.42 13.77 -16.93
C ASP A 475 17.49 13.79 -15.70
N PHE A 476 17.95 13.25 -14.56
CA PHE A 476 17.25 13.37 -13.29
C PHE A 476 17.20 14.80 -12.76
N VAL A 477 18.29 15.56 -12.89
CA VAL A 477 18.32 16.97 -12.47
C VAL A 477 17.38 17.81 -13.34
N TYR A 478 17.42 17.60 -14.66
CA TYR A 478 16.49 18.27 -15.58
C TYR A 478 15.02 17.97 -15.25
N ALA A 479 14.71 16.70 -14.97
CA ALA A 479 13.35 16.29 -14.61
C ALA A 479 12.88 16.90 -13.28
N LEU A 480 13.76 17.09 -12.29
CA LEU A 480 13.45 17.77 -11.03
C LEU A 480 13.16 19.27 -11.23
N GLU A 481 13.90 19.93 -12.12
CA GLU A 481 13.76 21.38 -12.33
C GLU A 481 12.55 21.73 -13.21
N HIS A 482 12.24 20.90 -14.21
CA HIS A 482 11.27 21.27 -15.25
C HIS A 482 9.99 20.42 -15.29
N ASP A 483 10.07 19.12 -15.01
CA ASP A 483 8.96 18.18 -15.29
C ASP A 483 8.15 17.82 -14.05
N VAL A 484 8.81 17.49 -12.93
CA VAL A 484 8.17 16.91 -11.75
C VAL A 484 8.39 17.81 -10.53
N LYS A 485 7.31 18.48 -10.12
CA LYS A 485 7.26 19.30 -8.91
C LYS A 485 6.46 18.59 -7.82
N PRO A 486 6.84 18.73 -6.54
CA PRO A 486 6.06 18.17 -5.44
C PRO A 486 4.69 18.87 -5.38
N ALA A 487 3.62 18.09 -5.34
CA ALA A 487 2.26 18.58 -5.09
C ALA A 487 2.06 18.93 -3.61
N PHE A 488 2.84 18.31 -2.71
CA PHE A 488 2.78 18.54 -1.26
C PHE A 488 3.97 19.39 -0.76
N GLY A 489 3.68 20.64 -0.41
CA GLY A 489 4.66 21.57 0.17
C GLY A 489 5.59 22.25 -0.87
N ALA A 490 6.06 23.45 -0.49
CA ALA A 490 7.08 24.29 -1.13
C ALA A 490 7.09 24.31 -2.68
N ALA A 491 6.19 25.12 -3.26
CA ALA A 491 6.49 25.68 -4.57
C ALA A 491 7.56 26.76 -4.37
N GLU A 492 8.84 26.39 -4.45
CA GLU A 492 9.96 27.34 -4.41
C GLU A 492 9.75 28.49 -5.41
N GLU A 493 9.12 28.20 -6.55
CA GLU A 493 8.66 29.22 -7.50
C GLU A 493 7.64 30.19 -6.89
N GLU A 494 6.61 29.71 -6.17
CA GLU A 494 5.67 30.58 -5.47
C GLU A 494 6.38 31.48 -4.46
N LEU A 495 7.37 30.95 -3.73
CA LEU A 495 8.12 31.71 -2.73
C LEU A 495 9.06 32.73 -3.38
N SER A 496 9.73 32.37 -4.46
CA SER A 496 10.63 33.25 -5.22
C SER A 496 9.92 34.50 -5.75
N ALA A 497 8.62 34.40 -6.08
CA ALA A 497 7.81 35.54 -6.51
C ALA A 497 7.66 36.64 -5.44
N TYR A 498 7.73 36.29 -4.15
CA TYR A 498 7.63 37.26 -3.04
C TYR A 498 8.96 37.94 -2.72
N ALA A 499 10.09 37.37 -3.14
CA ALA A 499 11.43 37.91 -2.91
C ALA A 499 12.33 37.79 -4.17
N PRO A 500 11.97 38.45 -5.29
CA PRO A 500 12.66 38.25 -6.58
C PRO A 500 14.11 38.74 -6.60
N ARG A 501 14.49 39.66 -5.70
CA ARG A 501 15.86 40.20 -5.57
C ARG A 501 16.62 39.64 -4.38
N GLY A 502 16.09 38.61 -3.72
CA GLY A 502 16.57 38.20 -2.40
C GLY A 502 16.35 39.28 -1.35
N ILE A 503 17.16 39.27 -0.30
CA ILE A 503 17.09 40.22 0.82
C ILE A 503 18.29 41.16 0.78
N MET A 504 18.00 42.46 0.76
CA MET A 504 19.04 43.48 0.87
C MET A 504 19.42 43.75 2.32
N THR A 505 20.69 43.66 2.68
CA THR A 505 21.17 43.85 4.07
C THR A 505 21.60 45.29 4.34
N TRP A 506 20.62 46.19 4.39
CA TRP A 506 20.85 47.63 4.52
C TRP A 506 21.02 48.16 5.95
N GLY A 507 20.76 47.36 6.99
CA GLY A 507 20.82 47.83 8.38
C GLY A 507 20.76 46.74 9.44
N GLU A 508 21.06 47.14 10.69
CA GLU A 508 21.09 46.23 11.84
C GLU A 508 19.72 45.61 12.15
N SER A 509 18.62 46.31 11.86
CA SER A 509 17.26 45.79 12.03
C SER A 509 17.00 44.53 11.20
N VAL A 510 17.44 44.52 9.94
CA VAL A 510 17.31 43.37 9.02
C VAL A 510 18.21 42.22 9.48
N LEU A 511 19.46 42.53 9.87
CA LEU A 511 20.40 41.53 10.37
C LEU A 511 19.92 40.88 11.68
N ALA A 512 19.38 41.67 12.60
CA ALA A 512 18.78 41.19 13.85
C ALA A 512 17.58 40.29 13.56
N ALA A 513 16.73 40.67 12.60
CA ALA A 513 15.57 39.87 12.20
C ALA A 513 15.98 38.53 11.57
N LEU A 514 16.99 38.51 10.69
CA LEU A 514 17.55 37.28 10.13
C LEU A 514 18.22 36.41 11.20
N LYS A 515 18.94 37.01 12.14
CA LYS A 515 19.57 36.29 13.27
C LYS A 515 18.51 35.64 14.15
N MET A 516 17.44 36.36 14.49
CA MET A 516 16.32 35.83 15.27
C MET A 516 15.58 34.73 14.50
N GLY A 517 15.36 34.91 13.20
CA GLY A 517 14.78 33.88 12.34
C GLY A 517 15.62 32.59 12.30
N ARG A 518 16.95 32.71 12.21
CA ARG A 518 17.87 31.56 12.29
C ARG A 518 17.80 30.86 13.64
N LEU A 519 17.67 31.61 14.74
CA LEU A 519 17.46 31.03 16.07
C LEU A 519 16.12 30.29 16.16
N ALA A 520 15.06 30.84 15.56
CA ALA A 520 13.74 30.20 15.53
C ALA A 520 13.77 28.88 14.75
N VAL A 521 14.41 28.89 13.60
CA VAL A 521 14.63 27.68 12.78
C VAL A 521 15.42 26.63 13.56
N ARG A 522 16.51 27.01 14.24
CA ARG A 522 17.29 26.06 15.05
C ARG A 522 16.49 25.49 16.21
N ALA A 523 15.75 26.34 16.92
CA ALA A 523 14.89 25.91 18.03
C ALA A 523 13.82 24.89 17.59
N VAL A 524 13.30 25.01 16.36
CA VAL A 524 12.35 24.05 15.79
C VAL A 524 13.05 22.81 15.23
N GLY A 525 14.29 22.94 14.74
CA GLY A 525 15.09 21.85 14.20
C GLY A 525 15.70 20.92 15.26
N GLU A 526 16.09 21.44 16.41
CA GLU A 526 16.71 20.67 17.50
C GLU A 526 15.68 19.81 18.26
N ALA A 527 16.03 18.54 18.51
CA ALA A 527 15.11 17.52 19.03
C ALA A 527 14.92 17.55 20.56
N ASP A 528 15.74 18.34 21.27
CA ASP A 528 15.78 18.34 22.75
C ASP A 528 14.62 19.10 23.41
N VAL A 529 13.83 19.85 22.64
CA VAL A 529 12.67 20.57 23.19
C VAL A 529 11.40 19.82 22.79
N GLU A 530 10.75 19.19 23.76
CA GLU A 530 9.38 18.67 23.63
C GLU A 530 8.37 19.84 23.53
N THR A 531 8.47 20.64 22.47
CA THR A 531 7.47 21.65 22.15
C THR A 531 6.28 20.97 21.51
N TYR A 532 5.22 20.77 22.30
CA TYR A 532 3.91 20.31 21.81
C TYR A 532 3.14 21.40 21.05
N ARG A 533 3.66 22.63 20.94
CA ARG A 533 3.02 23.77 20.28
C ARG A 533 3.92 24.36 19.18
N PRO A 534 3.34 24.96 18.12
CA PRO A 534 4.10 25.68 17.11
C PRO A 534 4.90 26.83 17.72
N LEU A 535 6.16 26.99 17.29
CA LEU A 535 6.94 28.19 17.61
C LEU A 535 6.47 29.32 16.71
N THR A 536 6.17 30.49 17.28
CA THR A 536 5.51 31.57 16.55
C THR A 536 6.31 32.86 16.61
N LEU A 537 6.61 33.41 15.43
CA LEU A 537 7.41 34.63 15.25
C LEU A 537 6.57 35.68 14.49
N LEU A 538 6.35 36.83 15.12
CA LEU A 538 5.67 37.98 14.52
C LEU A 538 6.70 39.01 14.02
N LEU A 539 6.70 39.24 12.72
CA LEU A 539 7.43 40.31 12.06
C LEU A 539 6.53 41.54 11.94
N GLU A 540 6.81 42.57 12.72
CA GLU A 540 6.04 43.80 12.79
C GLU A 540 6.86 44.99 12.27
N GLY A 541 6.20 46.00 11.71
CA GLY A 541 6.87 47.20 11.23
C GLY A 541 6.01 47.98 10.24
N PRO A 542 6.38 49.20 9.85
CA PRO A 542 5.64 50.00 8.87
C PRO A 542 5.40 49.28 7.52
N PRO A 543 4.39 49.72 6.74
CA PRO A 543 4.14 49.18 5.40
C PRO A 543 5.38 49.36 4.51
N LYS A 544 5.52 48.49 3.49
CA LYS A 544 6.64 48.51 2.53
C LYS A 544 8.06 48.28 3.12
N ALA A 545 8.19 47.90 4.39
CA ALA A 545 9.48 47.60 5.02
C ALA A 545 10.11 46.24 4.62
N GLY A 546 9.46 45.44 3.77
CA GLY A 546 10.03 44.16 3.29
C GLY A 546 9.79 42.95 4.21
N LYS A 547 8.82 43.04 5.14
CA LYS A 547 8.51 42.00 6.13
C LYS A 547 8.19 40.63 5.50
N THR A 548 7.34 40.62 4.46
CA THR A 548 6.96 39.40 3.74
C THR A 548 8.16 38.73 3.07
N ALA A 549 9.02 39.52 2.41
CA ALA A 549 10.24 39.00 1.80
C ALA A 549 11.16 38.38 2.87
N LEU A 550 11.31 39.04 4.03
CA LEU A 550 12.12 38.52 5.13
C LEU A 550 11.56 37.21 5.70
N ALA A 551 10.23 37.10 5.86
CA ALA A 551 9.58 35.86 6.29
C ALA A 551 9.86 34.71 5.32
N VAL A 552 9.75 34.99 4.02
CA VAL A 552 10.02 34.03 2.95
C VAL A 552 11.49 33.61 2.95
N GLU A 553 12.42 34.53 3.16
CA GLU A 553 13.85 34.21 3.22
C GLU A 553 14.20 33.36 4.44
N ILE A 554 13.64 33.68 5.62
CA ILE A 554 13.81 32.85 6.82
C ILE A 554 13.28 31.43 6.56
N ALA A 555 12.12 31.31 5.91
CA ALA A 555 11.55 30.02 5.54
C ALA A 555 12.42 29.27 4.52
N ARG A 556 12.98 29.96 3.52
CA ARG A 556 13.88 29.36 2.52
C ARG A 556 15.18 28.85 3.16
N LEU A 557 15.80 29.67 4.01
CA LEU A 557 17.02 29.31 4.74
C LEU A 557 16.81 28.18 5.74
N SER A 558 15.56 27.94 6.18
CA SER A 558 15.26 26.82 7.08
C SER A 558 15.55 25.46 6.47
N GLY A 559 15.41 25.32 5.14
CA GLY A 559 15.52 24.04 4.45
C GLY A 559 14.49 23.00 4.91
N PHE A 560 13.44 23.44 5.62
CA PHE A 560 12.39 22.56 6.12
C PHE A 560 11.60 21.95 4.95
N PRO A 561 11.14 20.70 5.08
CA PRO A 561 10.38 20.04 4.05
C PRO A 561 9.13 20.83 3.66
N PHE A 562 8.25 21.18 4.59
CA PHE A 562 7.01 21.87 4.23
C PHE A 562 7.14 23.38 4.42
N VAL A 563 6.97 24.16 3.36
CA VAL A 563 6.82 25.62 3.43
C VAL A 563 5.58 26.05 2.64
N LYS A 564 4.66 26.78 3.29
CA LYS A 564 3.49 27.35 2.61
C LYS A 564 3.15 28.73 3.13
N ILE A 565 2.75 29.61 2.21
CA ILE A 565 2.29 30.97 2.51
C ILE A 565 0.76 31.06 2.44
N VAL A 566 0.19 31.59 3.52
CA VAL A 566 -1.20 32.01 3.68
C VAL A 566 -1.22 33.52 3.46
N THR A 567 -1.93 33.98 2.45
CA THR A 567 -2.03 35.41 2.15
C THR A 567 -3.42 35.77 1.64
N SER A 568 -3.85 37.00 1.87
CA SER A 568 -5.18 37.50 1.51
C SER A 568 -5.44 37.46 0.00
N HIS A 569 -4.39 37.61 -0.83
CA HIS A 569 -4.53 37.67 -2.29
C HIS A 569 -4.95 36.34 -2.91
N LYS A 570 -4.64 35.20 -2.26
CA LYS A 570 -5.08 33.87 -2.72
C LYS A 570 -6.53 33.56 -2.30
N MET A 571 -7.14 34.39 -1.47
CA MET A 571 -8.48 34.19 -0.89
C MET A 571 -9.44 35.33 -1.25
N ILE A 572 -9.20 36.02 -2.37
CA ILE A 572 -10.08 37.07 -2.87
C ILE A 572 -11.44 36.47 -3.25
N GLY A 573 -12.53 37.07 -2.76
CA GLY A 573 -13.90 36.61 -3.02
C GLY A 573 -14.38 35.47 -2.10
N PHE A 574 -13.55 35.01 -1.16
CA PHE A 574 -13.95 33.98 -0.20
C PHE A 574 -14.81 34.58 0.90
N THR A 575 -15.82 33.83 1.36
CA THR A 575 -16.54 34.14 2.60
C THR A 575 -15.62 33.92 3.81
N GLU A 576 -15.95 34.51 4.96
CA GLU A 576 -15.18 34.33 6.21
C GLU A 576 -14.99 32.84 6.55
N MET A 577 -16.05 32.05 6.40
CA MET A 577 -16.03 30.60 6.62
C MET A 577 -15.07 29.89 5.65
N ALA A 578 -15.08 30.26 4.36
CA ALA A 578 -14.20 29.68 3.37
C ALA A 578 -12.73 30.06 3.62
N LYS A 579 -12.44 31.27 4.10
CA LYS A 579 -11.08 31.69 4.51
C LYS A 579 -10.59 30.86 5.69
N CYS A 580 -11.39 30.71 6.74
CA CYS A 580 -11.04 29.87 7.89
C CYS A 580 -10.79 28.41 7.49
N ALA A 581 -11.64 27.84 6.64
CA ALA A 581 -11.44 26.48 6.13
C ALA A 581 -10.15 26.33 5.32
N ALA A 582 -9.82 27.32 4.47
CA ALA A 582 -8.59 27.33 3.69
C ALA A 582 -7.34 27.46 4.58
N MET A 583 -7.36 28.34 5.58
CA MET A 583 -6.28 28.45 6.57
C MET A 583 -6.11 27.16 7.34
N LYS A 584 -7.21 26.62 7.88
CA LYS A 584 -7.20 25.36 8.63
C LYS A 584 -6.58 24.22 7.82
N LYS A 585 -6.96 24.09 6.54
CA LYS A 585 -6.36 23.09 5.64
C LYS A 585 -4.84 23.23 5.54
N ILE A 586 -4.31 24.45 5.40
CA ILE A 586 -2.87 24.69 5.29
C ILE A 586 -2.14 24.34 6.59
N PHE A 587 -2.72 24.68 7.74
CA PHE A 587 -2.17 24.30 9.05
C PHE A 587 -2.23 22.78 9.27
N ASP A 588 -3.35 22.12 8.92
CA ASP A 588 -3.50 20.67 9.02
C ASP A 588 -2.51 19.94 8.10
N ASP A 589 -2.25 20.46 6.89
CA ASP A 589 -1.25 19.92 5.98
C ASP A 589 0.18 20.14 6.51
N GLY A 590 0.48 21.33 7.06
CA GLY A 590 1.76 21.59 7.72
C GLY A 590 1.99 20.70 8.96
N ALA A 591 0.92 20.39 9.68
CA ALA A 591 0.94 19.50 10.84
C ALA A 591 1.06 18.01 10.46
N LYS A 592 1.06 17.65 9.17
CA LYS A 592 1.39 16.29 8.68
C LYS A 592 2.88 16.08 8.46
N SER A 593 3.62 17.15 8.15
CA SER A 593 5.06 17.08 7.94
C SER A 593 5.82 16.97 9.28
N SER A 594 7.02 16.40 9.26
CA SER A 594 7.90 16.31 10.43
C SER A 594 8.41 17.69 10.87
N LEU A 595 8.76 18.53 9.89
CA LEU A 595 9.18 19.91 10.06
C LEU A 595 8.44 20.79 9.05
N SER A 596 7.77 21.83 9.53
CA SER A 596 7.01 22.74 8.67
C SER A 596 7.20 24.22 9.03
N VAL A 597 7.15 25.08 8.01
CA VAL A 597 7.03 26.53 8.14
C VAL A 597 5.74 26.99 7.50
N VAL A 598 4.89 27.68 8.26
CA VAL A 598 3.68 28.33 7.77
C VAL A 598 3.88 29.83 7.85
N ILE A 599 3.82 30.52 6.71
CA ILE A 599 3.89 31.98 6.66
C ILE A 599 2.47 32.53 6.62
N VAL A 600 2.09 33.33 7.61
CA VAL A 600 0.83 34.08 7.64
C VAL A 600 1.14 35.53 7.27
N ASP A 601 1.01 35.81 5.98
CA ASP A 601 1.33 37.10 5.40
C ASP A 601 0.14 38.07 5.51
N ASN A 602 0.45 39.34 5.78
CA ASN A 602 -0.50 40.45 5.84
C ASN A 602 -1.76 40.14 6.68
N ILE A 603 -1.58 39.94 7.99
CA ILE A 603 -2.67 39.59 8.92
C ILE A 603 -3.81 40.60 8.84
N GLU A 604 -3.51 41.89 8.74
CA GLU A 604 -4.50 42.96 8.62
C GLU A 604 -5.40 42.77 7.38
N GLY A 605 -4.84 42.29 6.26
CA GLY A 605 -5.60 41.95 5.06
C GLY A 605 -6.42 40.66 5.19
N LEU A 606 -5.97 39.69 5.99
CA LEU A 606 -6.71 38.45 6.23
C LEU A 606 -7.94 38.68 7.11
N ILE A 607 -7.81 39.51 8.14
CA ILE A 607 -8.91 39.88 9.06
C ILE A 607 -9.83 40.98 8.48
N GLU A 608 -9.56 41.44 7.26
CA GLU A 608 -10.29 42.50 6.57
C GLU A 608 -10.36 43.81 7.38
N TYR A 609 -9.25 44.17 8.02
CA TYR A 609 -9.19 45.37 8.84
C TYR A 609 -9.38 46.64 7.99
N ASN A 610 -10.26 47.53 8.45
CA ASN A 610 -10.44 48.86 7.87
C ASN A 610 -10.27 49.95 8.96
N PRO A 611 -9.37 50.94 8.75
CA PRO A 611 -9.11 51.99 9.74
C PRO A 611 -10.22 53.06 9.84
N VAL A 612 -11.07 53.23 8.81
CA VAL A 612 -12.09 54.30 8.77
C VAL A 612 -13.23 54.07 9.79
N GLY A 613 -13.44 52.82 10.17
CA GLY A 613 -14.21 52.42 11.33
C GLY A 613 -13.76 51.00 11.66
N PRO A 614 -13.35 50.68 12.91
CA PRO A 614 -12.59 49.47 13.25
C PRO A 614 -13.43 48.20 13.06
N ARG A 615 -13.67 47.87 11.80
CA ARG A 615 -14.36 46.68 11.32
C ARG A 615 -13.29 45.68 10.97
N PHE A 616 -13.48 44.48 11.49
CA PHE A 616 -12.64 43.33 11.25
C PHE A 616 -13.50 42.08 11.45
N SER A 617 -13.07 40.98 10.83
CA SER A 617 -13.72 39.70 11.04
C SER A 617 -13.23 39.06 12.34
N ASN A 618 -14.02 39.15 13.42
CA ASN A 618 -13.70 38.49 14.68
C ASN A 618 -13.60 36.97 14.52
N PHE A 619 -14.38 36.39 13.60
CA PHE A 619 -14.33 34.95 13.31
C PHE A 619 -12.94 34.52 12.80
N ILE A 620 -12.31 35.31 11.93
CA ILE A 620 -10.97 35.04 11.41
C ILE A 620 -9.91 35.26 12.49
N VAL A 621 -10.05 36.30 13.33
CA VAL A 621 -9.12 36.57 14.45
C VAL A 621 -9.09 35.38 15.43
N GLN A 622 -10.26 34.87 15.82
CA GLN A 622 -10.36 33.70 16.70
C GLN A 622 -9.76 32.46 16.04
N ALA A 623 -10.06 32.22 14.75
CA ALA A 623 -9.49 31.10 14.01
C ALA A 623 -7.95 31.14 13.96
N ILE A 624 -7.34 32.30 13.69
CA ILE A 624 -5.87 32.45 13.67
C ILE A 624 -5.28 32.15 15.06
N ARG A 625 -5.89 32.67 16.13
CA ARG A 625 -5.45 32.43 17.51
C ARG A 625 -5.46 30.94 17.87
N ASP A 626 -6.52 30.24 17.48
CA ASP A 626 -6.67 28.81 17.74
C ASP A 626 -5.68 27.97 16.93
N LEU A 627 -5.50 28.29 15.64
CA LEU A 627 -4.56 27.59 14.75
C LEU A 627 -3.10 27.74 15.22
N VAL A 628 -2.72 28.94 15.67
CA VAL A 628 -1.39 29.23 16.20
C VAL A 628 -1.12 28.51 17.54
N SER A 629 -2.17 28.25 18.32
CA SER A 629 -2.07 27.60 19.63
C SER A 629 -2.30 26.08 19.59
N GLN A 630 -2.64 25.53 18.42
CA GLN A 630 -3.05 24.14 18.26
C GLN A 630 -1.88 23.18 18.57
N PRO A 631 -2.09 22.15 19.42
CA PRO A 631 -1.04 21.20 19.74
C PRO A 631 -0.71 20.29 18.55
N LEU A 632 0.58 19.97 18.39
CA LEU A 632 1.09 19.08 17.35
C LEU A 632 1.23 17.64 17.87
N LYS A 633 1.10 16.66 16.97
CA LYS A 633 1.37 15.24 17.29
C LYS A 633 2.86 15.03 17.61
N ALA A 634 3.17 14.01 18.41
CA ALA A 634 4.54 13.68 18.80
C ALA A 634 5.47 13.53 17.57
N GLY A 635 6.67 14.11 17.65
CA GLY A 635 7.67 14.08 16.58
C GLY A 635 7.45 15.08 15.44
N ARG A 636 6.38 15.88 15.46
CA ARG A 636 6.10 16.92 14.46
C ARG A 636 6.31 18.32 15.05
N ARG A 637 6.99 19.19 14.32
CA ARG A 637 7.33 20.55 14.77
C ARG A 637 7.03 21.57 13.68
N MET A 638 6.53 22.73 14.08
CA MET A 638 6.06 23.79 13.17
C MET A 638 6.59 25.15 13.61
N LEU A 639 7.04 25.94 12.63
CA LEU A 639 7.37 27.35 12.77
C LEU A 639 6.29 28.18 12.07
N VAL A 640 5.64 29.09 12.78
CA VAL A 640 4.67 30.04 12.19
C VAL A 640 5.33 31.42 12.10
N LEU A 641 5.46 31.95 10.89
CA LEU A 641 5.98 33.27 10.60
C LEU A 641 4.82 34.20 10.23
N ALA A 642 4.49 35.14 11.09
CA ALA A 642 3.42 36.11 10.84
C ALA A 642 3.99 37.47 10.45
N THR A 643 3.32 38.19 9.55
CA THR A 643 3.69 39.58 9.22
C THR A 643 2.53 40.52 9.45
N THR A 644 2.81 41.69 10.03
CA THR A 644 1.80 42.75 10.24
C THR A 644 2.39 44.13 10.01
N SER A 645 1.60 45.05 9.44
CA SER A 645 1.91 46.48 9.39
C SER A 645 1.27 47.30 10.51
N CYS A 646 0.30 46.71 11.22
CA CYS A 646 -0.62 47.38 12.13
C CYS A 646 -0.53 46.73 13.53
N ARG A 647 0.56 47.01 14.26
CA ARG A 647 0.81 46.38 15.57
C ARG A 647 -0.20 46.81 16.63
N SER A 648 -0.50 48.11 16.70
CA SER A 648 -1.39 48.70 17.71
C SER A 648 -2.75 48.02 17.70
N GLU A 649 -3.28 47.81 16.49
CA GLU A 649 -4.60 47.25 16.24
C GLU A 649 -4.63 45.77 16.59
N LEU A 650 -3.57 45.02 16.23
CA LEU A 650 -3.45 43.60 16.60
C LEU A 650 -3.31 43.42 18.12
N ALA A 651 -2.71 44.38 18.82
CA ALA A 651 -2.57 44.35 20.27
C ALA A 651 -3.92 44.56 20.97
N GLU A 652 -4.76 45.46 20.46
CA GLU A 652 -6.14 45.66 20.96
C GLU A 652 -7.00 44.39 20.82
N GLN A 653 -6.77 43.60 19.77
CA GLN A 653 -7.45 42.32 19.55
C GLN A 653 -6.86 41.15 20.36
N ASN A 654 -5.86 41.38 21.23
CA ASN A 654 -5.10 40.36 21.95
C ASN A 654 -4.49 39.27 21.04
N LEU A 655 -4.28 39.56 19.76
CA LEU A 655 -3.70 38.61 18.82
C LEU A 655 -2.17 38.56 18.93
N THR A 656 -1.54 39.67 19.35
CA THR A 656 -0.10 39.73 19.60
C THR A 656 0.36 38.71 20.65
N GLN A 657 -0.42 38.50 21.71
CA GLN A 657 -0.11 37.54 22.78
C GLN A 657 -0.12 36.07 22.33
N ALA A 658 -0.72 35.77 21.17
CA ALA A 658 -0.67 34.42 20.59
C ALA A 658 0.70 34.11 19.96
N PHE A 659 1.50 35.13 19.64
CA PHE A 659 2.84 34.99 19.08
C PHE A 659 3.87 35.02 20.19
N SER A 660 4.83 34.09 20.16
CA SER A 660 5.83 33.94 21.22
C SER A 660 6.92 34.99 21.09
N TRP A 661 7.42 35.19 19.88
CA TRP A 661 8.55 36.08 19.59
C TRP A 661 8.10 37.23 18.69
N HIS A 662 8.62 38.43 18.96
CA HIS A 662 8.32 39.64 18.22
C HIS A 662 9.60 40.27 17.69
N VAL A 663 9.60 40.65 16.41
CA VAL A 663 10.73 41.31 15.76
C VAL A 663 10.21 42.53 15.03
N HIS A 664 10.71 43.69 15.44
CA HIS A 664 10.37 44.97 14.81
C HIS A 664 11.35 45.29 13.67
N ILE A 665 10.82 45.53 12.48
CA ILE A 665 11.58 45.91 11.28
C ILE A 665 11.35 47.39 11.05
N SER A 666 12.38 48.20 11.29
CA SER A 666 12.34 49.65 11.08
C SER A 666 12.40 50.01 9.58
N VAL A 667 12.04 51.26 9.27
CA VAL A 667 12.31 51.90 7.96
C VAL A 667 13.73 52.45 7.91
N MET A 668 14.20 52.76 6.70
CA MET A 668 15.48 53.43 6.50
C MET A 668 15.37 54.89 6.95
N THR A 669 16.06 55.22 8.04
CA THR A 669 16.09 56.56 8.62
C THR A 669 17.35 57.35 8.32
N GLU A 670 18.49 56.67 8.27
CA GLU A 670 19.80 57.27 8.09
C GLU A 670 20.30 57.12 6.65
N PRO A 671 21.07 58.10 6.13
CA PRO A 671 21.67 58.02 4.80
C PRO A 671 22.50 56.76 4.57
N LYS A 672 23.21 56.28 5.60
CA LYS A 672 24.00 55.04 5.57
C LYS A 672 23.17 53.81 5.17
N HIS A 673 21.89 53.78 5.55
CA HIS A 673 21.00 52.67 5.22
C HIS A 673 20.67 52.65 3.72
N ILE A 674 20.42 53.82 3.14
CA ILE A 674 20.14 53.95 1.71
C ILE A 674 21.39 53.59 0.90
N MET A 675 22.57 54.06 1.34
CA MET A 675 23.83 53.72 0.69
C MET A 675 24.11 52.22 0.74
N ALA A 676 23.92 51.56 1.88
CA ALA A 676 24.07 50.11 2.00
C ALA A 676 23.09 49.34 1.07
N ALA A 677 21.84 49.81 0.95
CA ALA A 677 20.89 49.22 0.00
C ALA A 677 21.30 49.42 -1.47
N LEU A 678 21.84 50.60 -1.81
CA LEU A 678 22.32 50.93 -3.15
C LEU A 678 23.63 50.22 -3.49
N GLU A 679 24.46 49.90 -2.50
CA GLU A 679 25.71 49.15 -2.70
C GLU A 679 25.45 47.74 -3.20
N GLU A 680 24.39 47.10 -2.69
CA GLU A 680 23.94 45.78 -3.12
C GLU A 680 23.20 45.78 -4.47
N ASP A 681 22.83 46.94 -5.01
CA ASP A 681 22.19 47.07 -6.34
C ASP A 681 23.20 47.63 -7.37
N ASP A 682 23.69 46.78 -8.27
CA ASP A 682 24.75 47.08 -9.27
C ASP A 682 24.38 48.10 -10.36
N ARG A 683 23.18 48.69 -10.31
CA ARG A 683 22.69 49.60 -11.36
C ARG A 683 23.28 51.01 -11.31
N PHE A 684 23.77 51.44 -10.14
CA PHE A 684 24.43 52.74 -9.98
C PHE A 684 25.93 52.57 -9.99
N THR A 685 26.61 53.40 -10.77
CA THR A 685 28.08 53.43 -10.80
C THR A 685 28.64 53.99 -9.49
N PRO A 686 29.89 53.65 -9.11
CA PRO A 686 30.51 54.19 -7.90
C PRO A 686 30.54 55.73 -7.84
N ALA A 687 30.69 56.40 -9.00
CA ALA A 687 30.67 57.85 -9.10
C ALA A 687 29.27 58.44 -8.83
N GLU A 688 28.22 57.80 -9.33
CA GLU A 688 26.83 58.19 -9.06
C GLU A 688 26.46 57.98 -7.60
N ARG A 689 26.87 56.85 -7.00
CA ARG A 689 26.69 56.58 -5.57
C ARG A 689 27.33 57.65 -4.70
N GLN A 690 28.57 58.06 -5.01
CA GLN A 690 29.25 59.14 -4.28
C GLN A 690 28.54 60.49 -4.41
N ARG A 691 27.94 60.78 -5.58
CA ARG A 691 27.14 61.99 -5.79
C ARG A 691 25.86 61.97 -4.96
N ILE A 692 25.17 60.82 -4.91
CA ILE A 692 23.99 60.62 -4.07
C ILE A 692 24.36 60.81 -2.60
N GLU A 693 25.41 60.15 -2.12
CA GLU A 693 25.88 60.21 -0.73
C GLU A 693 26.12 61.65 -0.25
N ARG A 694 26.80 62.48 -1.06
CA ARG A 694 27.05 63.89 -0.73
C ARG A 694 25.77 64.70 -0.60
N SER A 695 24.77 64.40 -1.43
CA SER A 695 23.48 65.10 -1.41
C SER A 695 22.61 64.69 -0.22
N ILE A 696 22.70 63.44 0.24
CA ILE A 696 21.84 62.91 1.31
C ILE A 696 22.47 62.95 2.71
N ALA A 697 23.76 63.31 2.84
CA ALA A 697 24.54 63.16 4.08
C ALA A 697 23.92 63.79 5.34
N ASN A 698 23.16 64.87 5.20
CA ASN A 698 22.54 65.60 6.33
C ASN A 698 21.02 65.42 6.43
N SER A 699 20.42 64.60 5.57
CA SER A 699 18.97 64.42 5.51
C SER A 699 18.51 63.25 6.38
N ARG A 700 17.29 63.35 6.91
CA ARG A 700 16.60 62.25 7.59
C ARG A 700 15.54 61.66 6.68
N PHE A 701 15.40 60.35 6.73
CA PHE A 701 14.49 59.62 5.86
C PHE A 701 13.44 58.84 6.65
N CYS A 702 12.33 58.49 5.98
CA CYS A 702 11.34 57.55 6.48
C CYS A 702 10.85 56.68 5.32
N ILE A 703 11.76 55.92 4.72
CA ILE A 703 11.48 55.15 3.50
C ILE A 703 11.59 53.64 3.73
N GLY A 704 10.60 52.89 3.24
CA GLY A 704 10.62 51.43 3.24
C GLY A 704 11.43 50.87 2.08
N ILE A 705 12.10 49.72 2.29
CA ILE A 705 12.96 49.10 1.26
C ILE A 705 12.23 48.79 -0.05
N LYS A 706 10.96 48.36 0.01
CA LYS A 706 10.18 48.09 -1.20
C LYS A 706 9.96 49.36 -2.02
N HIS A 707 9.77 50.49 -1.35
CA HIS A 707 9.60 51.77 -2.00
C HIS A 707 10.91 52.27 -2.61
N LEU A 708 12.04 52.10 -1.91
CA LEU A 708 13.36 52.40 -2.47
C LEU A 708 13.64 51.57 -3.74
N ILE A 709 13.30 50.29 -3.74
CA ILE A 709 13.42 49.41 -4.92
C ILE A 709 12.55 49.92 -6.09
N GLU A 710 11.30 50.34 -5.81
CA GLU A 710 10.41 50.94 -6.81
C GLU A 710 11.05 52.22 -7.43
N LEU A 711 11.68 53.05 -6.62
CA LEU A 711 12.40 54.25 -7.07
C LEU A 711 13.63 53.89 -7.92
N ILE A 712 14.44 52.91 -7.50
CA ILE A 712 15.59 52.43 -8.27
C ILE A 712 15.14 51.89 -9.64
N ASP A 713 14.02 51.18 -9.69
CA ASP A 713 13.45 50.64 -10.92
C ASP A 713 12.96 51.72 -11.87
N LEU A 714 12.28 52.74 -11.33
CA LEU A 714 11.83 53.89 -12.10
C LEU A 714 13.03 54.62 -12.72
N VAL A 715 14.05 54.89 -11.93
CA VAL A 715 15.25 55.63 -12.31
C VAL A 715 16.16 54.84 -13.26
N SER A 716 16.16 53.51 -13.18
CA SER A 716 16.90 52.68 -14.14
C SER A 716 16.40 52.80 -15.58
N LYS A 717 15.17 53.32 -15.77
CA LYS A 717 14.55 53.55 -17.08
C LYS A 717 14.77 54.97 -17.62
N THR A 718 15.37 55.88 -16.86
CA THR A 718 15.68 57.25 -17.32
C THR A 718 17.09 57.34 -17.90
N ASP A 719 17.31 58.38 -18.71
CA ASP A 719 18.61 58.65 -19.33
C ASP A 719 19.74 58.74 -18.29
N LEU A 720 20.92 58.25 -18.66
CA LEU A 720 22.10 58.17 -17.79
C LEU A 720 22.47 59.53 -17.18
N GLU A 721 22.30 60.62 -17.92
CA GLU A 721 22.66 61.96 -17.47
C GLU A 721 21.71 62.52 -16.38
N HIS A 722 20.44 62.12 -16.40
CA HIS A 722 19.41 62.59 -15.47
C HIS A 722 19.08 61.61 -14.35
N ARG A 723 19.70 60.43 -14.36
CA ARG A 723 19.44 59.34 -13.41
C ARG A 723 19.55 59.77 -11.95
N VAL A 724 20.68 60.39 -11.59
CA VAL A 724 20.95 60.82 -10.21
C VAL A 724 20.04 61.97 -9.78
N SER A 725 19.80 62.94 -10.66
CA SER A 725 18.91 64.08 -10.35
C SER A 725 17.47 63.64 -10.16
N THR A 726 16.97 62.73 -11.01
CA THR A 726 15.60 62.22 -10.89
C THR A 726 15.44 61.36 -9.65
N PHE A 727 16.45 60.54 -9.29
CA PHE A 727 16.45 59.77 -8.05
C PHE A 727 16.39 60.67 -6.82
N LEU A 728 17.24 61.69 -6.74
CA LEU A 728 17.28 62.62 -5.60
C LEU A 728 15.98 63.41 -5.47
N ALA A 729 15.44 63.92 -6.59
CA ALA A 729 14.17 64.64 -6.58
C ALA A 729 13.00 63.77 -6.08
N LYS A 730 12.93 62.51 -6.53
CA LYS A 730 11.89 61.57 -6.07
C LYS A 730 12.10 61.13 -4.62
N LEU A 731 13.34 60.97 -4.19
CA LEU A 731 13.67 60.66 -2.80
C LEU A 731 13.32 61.83 -1.86
N GLU A 732 13.51 63.07 -2.30
CA GLU A 732 13.07 64.28 -1.59
C GLU A 732 11.55 64.38 -1.49
N GLU A 733 10.82 64.11 -2.59
CA GLU A 733 9.35 64.15 -2.63
C GLU A 733 8.68 63.09 -1.73
N GLU A 734 9.22 61.87 -1.70
CA GLU A 734 8.51 60.70 -1.13
C GLU A 734 9.14 60.16 0.17
N GLY A 735 10.37 60.57 0.52
CA GLY A 735 11.16 59.91 1.56
C GLY A 735 11.82 60.81 2.60
N MET A 736 12.01 62.10 2.36
CA MET A 736 12.65 63.01 3.31
C MET A 736 11.67 63.51 4.38
N LEU A 737 12.11 63.48 5.64
CA LEU A 737 11.47 64.19 6.73
C LEU A 737 12.04 65.62 6.75
N SER A 738 11.16 66.61 6.67
CA SER A 738 11.50 68.04 6.72
C SER A 738 12.11 68.49 8.04
#